data_AF-A0A661MX98-F1
#
_entry.id   AF-A0A661MX98-F1
#
_cell.length_a   1.000
_cell.length_b   1.000
_cell.length_c   1.000
_cell.angle_alpha   90.00
_cell.angle_beta   90.00
_cell.angle_gamma   90.00
#
_symmetry.space_group_name_H-M   'P 1'
#
loop_
_entity.id
_entity.type
_entity.pdbx_description
1 polymer ?
#
loop_
_entity_poly.entity_id
_entity_poly.type
_entity_poly.pdbx_seq_one_letter_code
_entity_poly.pdbx_strand_id
1 'polypeptide(L)'
;MSTSHDWSGVEALPLGKTILLEASAGTGKTWQIEGLVVRLVAEYEVPIDRILVITFTNAATAELRDRIRGRLVKARDALLQPAAPDDDPILAALWAPGDVGAKRRSLIATALSSFDLAPISTIHGFSQRMLDQLAFESGQEPGLELVADPASIIAELVDDDIARVYAEATELELAVLTDMGWSREHLGKLAKAMSKAVEPVVEPVVEPADDGSAAPRPLDCVEAWVQAKDDLRQWLEGGAGLTAVVAVEDELERKKDKRVKGLRRDVIGKHLPALKRWLAGPALRSGRGGGAKPDTWAKNLQVPHLEKHWASGAEAMRSFEGYALFERVTALFAAQDALWPTAIASFASRARRHIDAELVRTGRLTYSTMLSRLAERIADEASTRGPRGPEGTLGSDGPLTEAIRSRFDVALVDEFQDTDGAQWPVMRAVFSHPERRLLIIGDPKQAIYAFRGADVHVYLDAAEVADTRATMRTNWRSDRAFVDAMNHLWAEGSGAFDLSHVDYVKVGAAPNHDESRIRQLPSRGDRPSRAFELRWLDGETLQTGTRTVGSKDLGQDAAAHLAALEAVRLLEGGAEIFTARSAEEEATWSRLRPGDIAVLVRTNDQASRVRRHLDRLGVPSVSAGRGTVMDSPVLGWLCA
;
A
#
# COMPACT_ATOMS: atom_id res chain seq x y z
N MET A 1 -22.22 15.32 8.94
CA MET A 1 -21.62 14.90 7.66
C MET A 1 -21.77 16.05 6.69
N SER A 2 -20.69 16.76 6.35
CA SER A 2 -20.71 17.78 5.30
C SER A 2 -21.04 17.11 3.98
N THR A 3 -22.10 17.54 3.31
CA THR A 3 -22.48 17.02 1.99
C THR A 3 -21.40 17.42 0.98
N SER A 4 -20.72 16.44 0.39
CA SER A 4 -19.79 16.71 -0.72
C SER A 4 -20.55 17.31 -1.89
N HIS A 5 -20.11 18.46 -2.38
CA HIS A 5 -20.67 19.12 -3.56
C HIS A 5 -19.79 18.85 -4.79
N ASP A 6 -20.33 19.07 -5.98
CA ASP A 6 -19.56 18.95 -7.23
C ASP A 6 -18.59 20.13 -7.38
N TRP A 7 -17.35 19.85 -7.74
CA TRP A 7 -16.29 20.85 -7.85
C TRP A 7 -16.24 21.46 -9.27
N SER A 8 -16.47 22.76 -9.35
CA SER A 8 -16.46 23.56 -10.59
C SER A 8 -15.10 24.20 -10.90
N GLY A 9 -14.18 24.27 -9.94
CA GLY A 9 -12.85 24.86 -10.11
C GLY A 9 -12.78 26.36 -9.82
N VAL A 10 -13.92 27.01 -9.57
CA VAL A 10 -14.04 28.47 -9.34
C VAL A 10 -14.52 28.81 -7.92
N GLU A 11 -14.64 27.82 -7.04
CA GLU A 11 -15.00 28.00 -5.64
C GLU A 11 -14.01 28.92 -4.91
N ALA A 12 -14.47 29.60 -3.87
CA ALA A 12 -13.61 30.44 -3.03
C ALA A 12 -12.56 29.60 -2.29
N LEU A 13 -11.36 30.16 -2.12
CA LEU A 13 -10.25 29.59 -1.37
C LEU A 13 -10.01 30.44 -0.10
N PRO A 14 -10.88 30.35 0.92
CA PRO A 14 -10.75 31.13 2.15
C PRO A 14 -9.48 30.76 2.94
N LEU A 15 -8.91 31.75 3.63
CA LEU A 15 -7.86 31.52 4.64
C LEU A 15 -8.41 30.68 5.80
N GLY A 16 -7.54 29.88 6.42
CA GLY A 16 -7.88 29.09 7.60
C GLY A 16 -8.75 27.88 7.32
N LYS A 17 -8.90 27.49 6.05
CA LYS A 17 -9.75 26.38 5.63
C LYS A 17 -8.94 25.28 4.97
N THR A 18 -9.25 24.06 5.36
CA THR A 18 -8.77 22.84 4.72
C THR A 18 -9.82 22.39 3.70
N ILE A 19 -9.43 22.30 2.44
CA ILE A 19 -10.28 21.84 1.34
C ILE A 19 -9.78 20.48 0.90
N LEU A 20 -10.64 19.47 0.94
CA LEU A 20 -10.38 18.17 0.34
C LEU A 20 -11.18 18.02 -0.94
N LEU A 21 -10.48 17.72 -2.03
CA LEU A 21 -11.04 17.45 -3.35
C LEU A 21 -10.84 15.97 -3.70
N GLU A 22 -11.94 15.21 -3.67
CA GLU A 22 -11.94 13.85 -4.16
C GLU A 22 -12.02 13.86 -5.70
N ALA A 23 -11.00 13.33 -6.35
CA ALA A 23 -10.87 13.41 -7.78
C ALA A 23 -10.74 12.01 -8.40
N SER A 24 -11.87 11.45 -8.82
CA SER A 24 -11.94 10.12 -9.41
C SER A 24 -11.07 9.96 -10.67
N ALA A 25 -10.83 8.72 -11.10
CA ALA A 25 -10.01 8.43 -12.26
C ALA A 25 -10.45 9.24 -13.50
N GLY A 26 -9.49 9.96 -14.09
CA GLY A 26 -9.69 10.73 -15.32
C GLY A 26 -10.49 12.02 -15.17
N THR A 27 -10.75 12.51 -13.96
CA THR A 27 -11.53 13.75 -13.77
C THR A 27 -10.74 15.04 -13.98
N GLY A 28 -9.42 14.95 -14.06
CA GLY A 28 -8.56 16.11 -14.35
C GLY A 28 -7.88 16.72 -13.11
N LYS A 29 -7.48 15.90 -12.13
CA LYS A 29 -6.66 16.29 -10.96
C LYS A 29 -5.58 17.34 -11.31
N THR A 30 -4.72 16.99 -12.27
CA THR A 30 -3.59 17.84 -12.68
C THR A 30 -4.04 19.18 -13.25
N TRP A 31 -5.07 19.17 -14.11
CA TRP A 31 -5.65 20.40 -14.68
C TRP A 31 -6.22 21.31 -13.59
N GLN A 32 -6.83 20.73 -12.55
CA GLN A 32 -7.30 21.50 -11.39
C GLN A 32 -6.14 22.07 -10.57
N ILE A 33 -5.08 21.30 -10.31
CA ILE A 33 -3.90 21.80 -9.59
C ILE A 33 -3.29 23.00 -10.33
N GLU A 34 -3.11 22.87 -11.64
CA GLU A 34 -2.63 23.97 -12.50
C GLU A 34 -3.51 25.21 -12.36
N GLY A 35 -4.84 25.04 -12.45
CA GLY A 35 -5.81 26.12 -12.28
C GLY A 35 -5.77 26.76 -10.90
N LEU A 36 -5.71 25.96 -9.83
CA LEU A 36 -5.61 26.42 -8.45
C LEU A 36 -4.37 27.28 -8.23
N VAL A 37 -3.20 26.88 -8.75
CA VAL A 37 -1.97 27.68 -8.64
C VAL A 37 -2.13 29.04 -9.34
N VAL A 38 -2.69 29.07 -10.55
CA VAL A 38 -2.95 30.35 -11.25
C VAL A 38 -3.91 31.23 -10.45
N ARG A 39 -4.98 30.66 -9.90
CA ARG A 39 -5.95 31.39 -9.07
C ARG A 39 -5.31 31.94 -7.79
N LEU A 40 -4.48 31.17 -7.11
CA LEU A 40 -3.76 31.62 -5.91
C LEU A 40 -2.86 32.83 -6.19
N VAL A 41 -2.17 32.83 -7.33
CA VAL A 41 -1.35 33.98 -7.75
C VAL A 41 -2.22 35.18 -8.13
N ALA A 42 -3.25 34.98 -8.96
CA ALA A 42 -3.99 36.08 -9.58
C ALA A 42 -5.15 36.64 -8.72
N GLU A 43 -5.87 35.80 -7.99
CA GLU A 43 -7.01 36.21 -7.14
C GLU A 43 -6.58 36.49 -5.70
N TYR A 44 -5.66 35.69 -5.17
CA TYR A 44 -5.28 35.74 -3.75
C TYR A 44 -3.89 36.35 -3.51
N GLU A 45 -3.23 36.81 -4.57
CA GLU A 45 -1.96 37.54 -4.53
C GLU A 45 -0.83 36.77 -3.83
N VAL A 46 -0.90 35.43 -3.83
CA VAL A 46 0.12 34.58 -3.21
C VAL A 46 1.32 34.48 -4.17
N PRO A 47 2.53 34.88 -3.75
CA PRO A 47 3.74 34.69 -4.54
C PRO A 47 3.99 33.21 -4.85
N ILE A 48 4.45 32.90 -6.07
CA ILE A 48 4.62 31.51 -6.53
C ILE A 48 5.59 30.71 -5.64
N ASP A 49 6.58 31.36 -5.06
CA ASP A 49 7.57 30.78 -4.14
C ASP A 49 7.00 30.46 -2.75
N ARG A 50 5.80 30.96 -2.43
CA ARG A 50 5.06 30.70 -1.18
C ARG A 50 3.92 29.68 -1.36
N ILE A 51 3.77 29.10 -2.56
CA ILE A 51 2.78 28.05 -2.89
C ILE A 51 3.49 26.69 -2.95
N LEU A 52 3.46 25.94 -1.86
CA LEU A 52 4.01 24.58 -1.77
C LEU A 52 3.13 23.60 -2.55
N VAL A 53 3.70 22.90 -3.53
CA VAL A 53 2.99 21.85 -4.28
C VAL A 53 3.72 20.52 -4.09
N ILE A 54 3.03 19.56 -3.49
CA ILE A 54 3.55 18.23 -3.17
C ILE A 54 2.90 17.19 -4.08
N THR A 55 3.69 16.26 -4.62
CA THR A 55 3.22 15.09 -5.36
C THR A 55 4.03 13.84 -4.96
N PHE A 56 3.68 12.66 -5.49
CA PHE A 56 4.28 11.39 -5.05
C PHE A 56 5.62 11.07 -5.69
N THR A 57 5.87 11.47 -6.96
CA THR A 57 7.08 11.06 -7.69
C THR A 57 7.85 12.23 -8.30
N ASN A 58 9.16 12.04 -8.50
CA ASN A 58 10.01 13.04 -9.15
C ASN A 58 9.60 13.29 -10.62
N ALA A 59 9.11 12.25 -11.31
CA ALA A 59 8.59 12.40 -12.67
C ALA A 59 7.30 13.24 -12.70
N ALA A 60 6.37 12.98 -11.78
CA ALA A 60 5.16 13.79 -11.61
C ALA A 60 5.50 15.23 -11.22
N THR A 61 6.53 15.45 -10.41
CA THR A 61 7.03 16.79 -10.06
C THR A 61 7.47 17.56 -11.30
N ALA A 62 8.29 16.94 -12.16
CA ALA A 62 8.78 17.56 -13.39
C ALA A 62 7.64 17.87 -14.36
N GLU A 63 6.74 16.90 -14.60
CA GLU A 63 5.57 17.09 -15.45
C GLU A 63 4.66 18.22 -14.93
N LEU A 64 4.36 18.22 -13.63
CA LEU A 64 3.51 19.23 -13.00
C LEU A 64 4.14 20.62 -13.07
N ARG A 65 5.46 20.73 -12.94
CA ARG A 65 6.19 21.99 -13.08
C ARG A 65 6.05 22.58 -14.48
N ASP A 66 6.24 21.78 -15.52
CA ASP A 66 6.07 22.22 -16.91
C ASP A 66 4.63 22.63 -17.20
N ARG A 67 3.67 21.84 -16.69
CA ARG A 67 2.24 22.11 -16.81
C ARG A 67 1.81 23.41 -16.14
N ILE A 68 2.20 23.63 -14.88
CA ILE A 68 1.88 24.88 -14.16
C ILE A 68 2.48 26.09 -14.88
N ARG A 69 3.73 25.99 -15.36
CA ARG A 69 4.36 27.06 -16.14
C ARG A 69 3.56 27.36 -17.41
N GLY A 70 3.19 26.32 -18.16
CA GLY A 70 2.35 26.44 -19.34
C GLY A 70 0.99 27.06 -19.04
N ARG A 71 0.38 26.71 -17.89
CA ARG A 71 -0.88 27.28 -17.43
C ARG A 71 -0.77 28.76 -17.11
N LEU A 72 0.29 29.19 -16.43
CA LEU A 72 0.58 30.60 -16.16
C LEU A 72 0.77 31.40 -17.46
N VAL A 73 1.44 30.82 -18.46
CA VAL A 73 1.58 31.43 -19.80
C VAL A 73 0.21 31.59 -20.46
N LYS A 74 -0.62 30.54 -20.47
CA LYS A 74 -2.00 30.61 -21.01
C LYS A 74 -2.84 31.66 -20.29
N ALA A 75 -2.71 31.77 -18.97
CA ALA A 75 -3.44 32.76 -18.17
C ALA A 75 -2.99 34.20 -18.49
N ARG A 76 -1.68 34.44 -18.64
CA ARG A 76 -1.15 35.74 -19.10
C ARG A 76 -1.75 36.11 -20.45
N ASP A 77 -1.74 35.18 -21.39
CA ASP A 77 -2.20 35.42 -22.76
C ASP A 77 -3.72 35.65 -22.80
N ALA A 78 -4.50 34.88 -22.03
CA ALA A 78 -5.93 35.08 -21.87
C ALA A 78 -6.27 36.46 -21.29
N LEU A 79 -5.51 36.94 -20.30
CA LEU A 79 -5.72 38.26 -19.70
C LEU A 79 -5.32 39.44 -20.62
N LEU A 80 -4.60 39.18 -21.72
CA LEU A 80 -4.31 40.17 -22.76
C LEU A 80 -5.44 40.25 -23.80
N GLN A 81 -6.31 39.23 -23.88
CA GLN A 81 -7.42 39.21 -24.82
C GLN A 81 -8.49 40.24 -24.43
N PRO A 82 -9.19 40.81 -25.43
CA PRO A 82 -10.24 41.81 -25.20
C PRO A 82 -11.51 41.23 -24.56
N ALA A 83 -11.66 39.91 -24.51
CA ALA A 83 -12.78 39.20 -23.91
C ALA A 83 -12.28 37.96 -23.15
N ALA A 84 -13.12 37.46 -22.24
CA ALA A 84 -12.85 36.22 -21.51
C ALA A 84 -12.79 35.02 -22.47
N PRO A 85 -11.95 34.01 -22.21
CA PRO A 85 -11.99 32.75 -22.95
C PRO A 85 -13.31 31.99 -22.74
N ASP A 86 -13.84 31.37 -23.79
CA ASP A 86 -15.10 30.61 -23.74
C ASP A 86 -14.88 29.12 -23.41
N ASP A 87 -13.66 28.62 -23.57
CA ASP A 87 -13.29 27.20 -23.48
C ASP A 87 -12.70 26.78 -22.12
N ASP A 88 -12.43 27.76 -21.25
CA ASP A 88 -11.76 27.52 -19.98
C ASP A 88 -12.40 28.30 -18.82
N PRO A 89 -13.17 27.63 -17.94
CA PRO A 89 -13.93 28.32 -16.90
C PRO A 89 -13.03 28.99 -15.86
N ILE A 90 -11.82 28.47 -15.62
CA ILE A 90 -10.89 29.08 -14.67
C ILE A 90 -10.30 30.35 -15.26
N LEU A 91 -9.85 30.32 -16.52
CA LEU A 91 -9.32 31.52 -17.17
C LEU A 91 -10.42 32.56 -17.42
N ALA A 92 -11.65 32.13 -17.72
CA ALA A 92 -12.82 32.99 -17.83
C ALA A 92 -13.12 33.72 -16.51
N ALA A 93 -13.08 33.01 -15.37
CA ALA A 93 -13.28 33.61 -14.04
C ALA A 93 -12.14 34.57 -13.63
N LEU A 94 -10.93 34.31 -14.13
CA LEU A 94 -9.77 35.18 -13.93
C LEU A 94 -9.78 36.42 -14.80
N TRP A 95 -10.48 36.40 -15.93
CA TRP A 95 -10.54 37.55 -16.83
C TRP A 95 -11.24 38.73 -16.15
N ALA A 96 -10.64 39.91 -16.24
CA ALA A 96 -11.23 41.15 -15.75
C ALA A 96 -10.70 42.33 -16.58
N PRO A 97 -11.53 43.32 -16.92
CA PRO A 97 -11.07 44.53 -17.60
C PRO A 97 -10.40 45.51 -16.61
N GLY A 98 -9.75 46.55 -17.14
CA GLY A 98 -9.21 47.66 -16.36
C GLY A 98 -8.08 47.28 -15.39
N ASP A 99 -8.05 47.95 -14.24
CA ASP A 99 -6.96 47.83 -13.25
C ASP A 99 -6.87 46.44 -12.62
N VAL A 100 -8.00 45.75 -12.44
CA VAL A 100 -8.03 44.38 -11.89
C VAL A 100 -7.32 43.42 -12.84
N GLY A 101 -7.62 43.49 -14.14
CA GLY A 101 -6.93 42.70 -15.16
C GLY A 101 -5.45 43.05 -15.24
N ALA A 102 -5.11 44.35 -15.18
CA ALA A 102 -3.71 44.79 -15.18
C ALA A 102 -2.93 44.26 -13.97
N LYS A 103 -3.54 44.27 -12.78
CA LYS A 103 -2.95 43.71 -11.56
C LYS A 103 -2.73 42.20 -11.68
N ARG A 104 -3.76 41.44 -12.11
CA ARG A 104 -3.66 39.99 -12.34
C ARG A 104 -2.56 39.63 -13.33
N ARG A 105 -2.45 40.38 -14.44
CA ARG A 105 -1.36 40.22 -15.42
C ARG A 105 0.01 40.46 -14.80
N SER A 106 0.16 41.51 -14.01
CA SER A 106 1.42 41.83 -13.33
C SER A 106 1.85 40.74 -12.35
N LEU A 107 0.89 40.21 -11.56
CA LEU A 107 1.13 39.11 -10.64
C LEU A 107 1.57 37.83 -11.37
N ILE A 108 0.88 37.45 -12.45
CA ILE A 108 1.25 36.28 -13.27
C ILE A 108 2.60 36.48 -13.95
N ALA A 109 2.89 37.68 -14.49
CA ALA A 109 4.19 37.98 -15.10
C ALA A 109 5.33 37.88 -14.08
N THR A 110 5.10 38.36 -12.86
CA THR A 110 6.04 38.22 -11.74
C THR A 110 6.27 36.75 -11.43
N ALA A 111 5.20 35.97 -11.25
CA ALA A 111 5.27 34.53 -11.00
C ALA A 111 6.00 33.76 -12.11
N LEU A 112 5.84 34.13 -13.39
CA LEU A 112 6.57 33.55 -14.51
C LEU A 112 8.07 33.89 -14.47
N SER A 113 8.42 35.11 -14.06
CA SER A 113 9.82 35.56 -13.95
C SER A 113 10.56 34.90 -12.78
N SER A 114 9.87 34.60 -11.69
CA SER A 114 10.40 33.93 -10.51
C SER A 114 10.00 32.45 -10.42
N PHE A 115 9.50 31.87 -11.51
CA PHE A 115 8.97 30.50 -11.51
C PHE A 115 10.01 29.45 -11.09
N ASP A 116 11.30 29.76 -11.30
CA ASP A 116 12.37 28.86 -10.89
C ASP A 116 12.39 28.59 -9.38
N LEU A 117 11.87 29.53 -8.57
CA LEU A 117 11.72 29.44 -7.12
C LEU A 117 10.47 28.66 -6.67
N ALA A 118 9.57 28.28 -7.58
CA ALA A 118 8.33 27.58 -7.24
C ALA A 118 8.62 26.25 -6.51
N PRO A 119 8.16 26.06 -5.26
CA PRO A 119 8.45 24.89 -4.43
C PRO A 119 7.52 23.73 -4.82
N ILE A 120 7.79 23.14 -5.99
CA ILE A 120 7.10 21.96 -6.51
C ILE A 120 8.03 20.77 -6.27
N SER A 121 7.61 19.81 -5.44
CA SER A 121 8.46 18.64 -5.15
C SER A 121 7.68 17.42 -4.73
N THR A 122 8.42 16.31 -4.58
CA THR A 122 7.92 15.19 -3.78
C THR A 122 7.84 15.55 -2.30
N ILE A 123 7.08 14.79 -1.53
CA ILE A 123 7.04 14.94 -0.07
C ILE A 123 8.42 14.72 0.55
N HIS A 124 9.16 13.72 0.08
CA HIS A 124 10.55 13.48 0.50
C HIS A 124 11.46 14.66 0.17
N GLY A 125 11.36 15.21 -1.05
CA GLY A 125 12.14 16.38 -1.44
C GLY A 125 11.81 17.62 -0.59
N PHE A 126 10.55 17.78 -0.17
CA PHE A 126 10.16 18.84 0.75
C PHE A 126 10.80 18.64 2.13
N SER A 127 10.65 17.47 2.74
CA SER A 127 11.18 17.18 4.07
C SER A 127 12.69 17.29 4.14
N GLN A 128 13.41 16.79 3.12
CA GLN A 128 14.86 16.97 3.01
C GLN A 128 15.23 18.45 2.98
N ARG A 129 14.60 19.25 2.11
CA ARG A 129 14.90 20.69 2.05
C ARG A 129 14.60 21.41 3.35
N MET A 130 13.52 21.06 4.04
CA MET A 130 13.17 21.66 5.33
C MET A 130 14.20 21.31 6.38
N LEU A 131 14.66 20.06 6.45
CA LEU A 131 15.67 19.66 7.43
C LEU A 131 17.05 20.22 7.12
N ASP A 132 17.44 20.33 5.85
CA ASP A 132 18.71 20.95 5.47
C ASP A 132 18.72 22.45 5.81
N GLN A 133 17.61 23.14 5.56
CA GLN A 133 17.50 24.59 5.76
C GLN A 133 17.18 24.98 7.19
N LEU A 134 16.56 24.08 7.96
CA LEU A 134 16.18 24.26 9.36
C LEU A 134 16.97 23.28 10.24
N ALA A 135 18.19 22.91 9.83
CA ALA A 135 19.02 21.93 10.53
C ALA A 135 19.29 22.35 11.98
N PHE A 136 19.42 23.66 12.21
CA PHE A 136 19.66 24.23 13.54
C PHE A 136 18.39 24.17 14.41
N GLU A 137 17.23 24.52 13.87
CA GLU A 137 15.93 24.47 14.56
C GLU A 137 15.45 23.03 14.80
N SER A 138 15.80 22.12 13.90
CA SER A 138 15.49 20.68 13.97
C SER A 138 16.52 19.86 14.76
N GLY A 139 17.61 20.48 15.23
CA GLY A 139 18.66 19.82 16.02
C GLY A 139 19.43 18.73 15.26
N GLN A 140 19.44 18.76 13.93
CA GLN A 140 20.16 17.78 13.12
C GLN A 140 21.65 18.16 13.01
N GLU A 141 22.52 17.15 13.00
CA GLU A 141 23.94 17.35 12.69
C GLU A 141 24.11 17.79 11.22
N PRO A 142 24.87 18.86 10.95
CA PRO A 142 25.17 19.26 9.58
C PRO A 142 25.91 18.15 8.81
N GLY A 143 25.50 17.88 7.56
CA GLY A 143 26.24 16.99 6.65
C GLY A 143 25.82 15.52 6.65
N LEU A 144 24.58 15.21 7.09
CA LEU A 144 24.05 13.84 7.05
C LEU A 144 23.93 13.31 5.61
N GLU A 145 24.43 12.09 5.39
CA GLU A 145 24.32 11.37 4.12
C GLU A 145 22.97 10.65 4.03
N LEU A 146 22.16 10.96 3.02
CA LEU A 146 20.93 10.23 2.73
C LEU A 146 21.23 8.88 2.08
N VAL A 147 20.73 7.81 2.69
CA VAL A 147 20.86 6.43 2.19
C VAL A 147 19.48 5.88 1.83
N ALA A 148 19.36 5.33 0.62
CA ALA A 148 18.10 4.80 0.10
C ALA A 148 17.69 3.45 0.73
N ASP A 149 18.66 2.60 1.08
CA ASP A 149 18.42 1.29 1.69
C ASP A 149 19.55 0.95 2.67
N PRO A 150 19.29 0.83 3.98
CA PRO A 150 20.29 0.47 4.98
C PRO A 150 20.59 -1.05 4.98
N ALA A 151 20.67 -1.66 3.80
CA ALA A 151 20.74 -3.11 3.64
C ALA A 151 21.98 -3.73 4.32
N SER A 152 23.11 -3.03 4.33
CA SER A 152 24.33 -3.48 5.01
C SER A 152 24.16 -3.49 6.53
N ILE A 153 23.59 -2.42 7.09
CA ILE A 153 23.30 -2.31 8.54
C ILE A 153 22.31 -3.40 8.96
N ILE A 154 21.27 -3.62 8.15
CA ILE A 154 20.31 -4.71 8.39
C ILE A 154 20.99 -6.08 8.37
N ALA A 155 21.86 -6.33 7.39
CA ALA A 155 22.55 -7.61 7.28
C ALA A 155 23.45 -7.87 8.48
N GLU A 156 24.25 -6.87 8.88
CA GLU A 156 25.13 -6.95 10.05
C GLU A 156 24.36 -7.21 11.34
N LEU A 157 23.31 -6.42 11.61
CA LEU A 157 22.42 -6.63 12.77
C LEU A 157 21.85 -8.05 12.81
N VAL A 158 21.34 -8.55 11.68
CA VAL A 158 20.74 -9.88 11.61
C VAL A 158 21.79 -10.97 11.85
N ASP A 159 22.98 -10.80 11.29
CA ASP A 159 24.07 -11.74 11.47
C ASP A 159 24.55 -11.77 12.93
N ASP A 160 24.62 -10.62 13.60
CA ASP A 160 24.94 -10.49 15.02
C ASP A 160 23.87 -11.10 15.94
N ASP A 161 22.58 -10.83 15.68
CA ASP A 161 21.46 -11.42 16.44
C ASP A 161 21.44 -12.95 16.28
N ILE A 162 21.71 -13.46 15.07
CA ILE A 162 21.81 -14.91 14.83
C ILE A 162 23.01 -15.48 15.55
N ALA A 163 24.19 -14.89 15.40
CA ALA A 163 25.41 -15.38 16.04
C ALA A 163 25.26 -15.45 17.55
N ARG A 164 24.66 -14.42 18.17
CA ARG A 164 24.41 -14.39 19.62
C ARG A 164 23.48 -15.51 20.07
N VAL A 165 22.36 -15.72 19.39
CA VAL A 165 21.39 -16.77 19.77
C VAL A 165 21.95 -18.17 19.47
N TYR A 166 22.63 -18.34 18.34
CA TYR A 166 23.13 -19.65 17.90
C TYR A 166 24.35 -20.12 18.70
N ALA A 167 25.14 -19.19 19.25
CA ALA A 167 26.27 -19.54 20.11
C ALA A 167 25.85 -20.22 21.43
N GLU A 168 24.64 -19.93 21.91
CA GLU A 168 24.07 -20.50 23.14
C GLU A 168 23.20 -21.74 22.88
N ALA A 169 22.81 -21.99 21.63
CA ALA A 169 21.82 -23.01 21.27
C ALA A 169 22.44 -24.38 20.94
N THR A 170 21.78 -25.43 21.39
CA THR A 170 22.03 -26.82 20.97
C THR A 170 21.55 -27.08 19.52
N GLU A 171 22.00 -28.17 18.91
CA GLU A 171 21.56 -28.56 17.55
C GLU A 171 20.03 -28.69 17.43
N LEU A 172 19.36 -29.17 18.49
CA LEU A 172 17.91 -29.29 18.53
C LEU A 172 17.25 -27.91 18.56
N GLU A 173 17.72 -27.01 19.43
CA GLU A 173 17.21 -25.64 19.58
C GLU A 173 17.39 -24.82 18.30
N LEU A 174 18.53 -24.97 17.61
CA LEU A 174 18.79 -24.37 16.30
C LEU A 174 17.77 -24.80 15.25
N ALA A 175 17.41 -26.09 15.23
CA ALA A 175 16.38 -26.61 14.35
C ALA A 175 15.00 -26.02 14.69
N VAL A 176 14.69 -25.79 15.98
CA VAL A 176 13.43 -25.16 16.41
C VAL A 176 13.36 -23.72 15.96
N LEU A 177 14.42 -22.97 16.26
CA LEU A 177 14.55 -21.56 15.91
C LEU A 177 14.34 -21.37 14.41
N THR A 178 15.04 -22.15 13.58
CA THR A 178 14.93 -22.05 12.12
C THR A 178 13.50 -22.34 11.63
N ASP A 179 12.85 -23.35 12.18
CA ASP A 179 11.51 -23.80 11.78
C ASP A 179 10.40 -22.83 12.25
N MET A 180 10.55 -22.25 13.44
CA MET A 180 9.69 -21.16 13.93
C MET A 180 9.92 -19.83 13.18
N GLY A 181 10.97 -19.77 12.37
CA GLY A 181 11.23 -18.66 11.46
C GLY A 181 12.30 -17.68 11.93
N TRP A 182 13.15 -18.05 12.89
CA TRP A 182 14.36 -17.34 13.29
C TRP A 182 15.52 -17.68 12.36
N SER A 183 15.34 -17.33 11.10
CA SER A 183 16.32 -17.50 10.04
C SER A 183 16.78 -16.14 9.53
N ARG A 184 17.98 -16.09 8.95
CA ARG A 184 18.54 -14.88 8.33
C ARG A 184 17.55 -14.22 7.36
N GLU A 185 16.87 -15.02 6.54
CA GLU A 185 15.89 -14.53 5.58
C GLU A 185 14.69 -13.84 6.24
N HIS A 186 14.10 -14.46 7.26
CA HIS A 186 12.92 -13.91 7.93
C HIS A 186 13.26 -12.71 8.82
N LEU A 187 14.34 -12.78 9.59
CA LEU A 187 14.82 -11.67 10.41
C LEU A 187 15.24 -10.49 9.53
N GLY A 188 15.87 -10.73 8.38
CA GLY A 188 16.17 -9.70 7.39
C GLY A 188 14.91 -9.03 6.82
N LYS A 189 13.87 -9.80 6.51
CA LYS A 189 12.57 -9.24 6.08
C LYS A 189 11.93 -8.39 7.19
N LEU A 190 11.99 -8.86 8.43
CA LEU A 190 11.43 -8.15 9.58
C LEU A 190 12.21 -6.87 9.90
N ALA A 191 13.53 -6.92 9.98
CA ALA A 191 14.39 -5.75 10.18
C ALA A 191 14.21 -4.72 9.05
N LYS A 192 14.09 -5.17 7.79
CA LYS A 192 13.77 -4.29 6.65
C LYS A 192 12.36 -3.69 6.73
N ALA A 193 11.39 -4.39 7.31
CA ALA A 193 10.08 -3.81 7.57
C ALA A 193 10.18 -2.75 8.67
N MET A 194 10.93 -3.03 9.75
CA MET A 194 11.13 -2.09 10.86
C MET A 194 11.88 -0.83 10.46
N SER A 195 12.86 -0.92 9.55
CA SER A 195 13.57 0.26 9.03
C SER A 195 12.67 1.21 8.24
N LYS A 196 11.51 0.74 7.78
CA LYS A 196 10.52 1.51 7.01
C LYS A 196 9.31 1.91 7.84
N ALA A 197 9.15 1.34 9.02
CA ALA A 197 7.98 1.56 9.84
C ALA A 197 8.10 2.95 10.48
N VAL A 198 7.18 3.84 10.12
CA VAL A 198 7.02 5.16 10.72
C VAL A 198 6.55 5.01 12.17
N GLU A 199 5.52 4.20 12.38
CA GLU A 199 5.09 3.68 13.66
C GLU A 199 4.77 2.20 13.49
N PRO A 200 5.26 1.39 14.40
CA PRO A 200 4.40 0.36 14.93
C PRO A 200 4.44 0.52 16.45
N VAL A 201 3.30 0.82 17.03
CA VAL A 201 2.96 0.18 18.30
C VAL A 201 2.97 -1.31 17.96
N VAL A 202 4.13 -1.95 18.06
CA VAL A 202 4.14 -3.37 18.37
C VAL A 202 3.62 -3.35 19.79
N GLU A 203 2.29 -3.35 19.96
CA GLU A 203 1.70 -3.63 21.25
C GLU A 203 2.35 -4.94 21.65
N PRO A 204 3.25 -4.93 22.65
CA PRO A 204 3.75 -6.19 23.12
C PRO A 204 2.48 -6.89 23.59
N VAL A 205 2.19 -8.08 23.03
CA VAL A 205 0.96 -8.85 23.35
C VAL A 205 0.86 -9.12 24.86
N VAL A 206 1.94 -8.85 25.60
CA VAL A 206 2.00 -8.69 27.05
C VAL A 206 2.81 -7.43 27.33
N GLU A 207 2.25 -6.42 28.02
CA GLU A 207 3.07 -5.35 28.60
C GLU A 207 4.22 -6.00 29.40
N PRO A 208 5.49 -5.55 29.25
CA PRO A 208 6.52 -5.98 30.19
C PRO A 208 6.00 -5.63 31.58
N ALA A 209 5.95 -6.62 32.47
CA ALA A 209 5.52 -6.35 33.82
C ALA A 209 6.36 -5.19 34.38
N ASP A 210 5.71 -4.29 35.15
CA ASP A 210 6.30 -3.11 35.79
C ASP A 210 7.42 -3.46 36.81
N ASP A 211 7.87 -4.73 36.84
CA ASP A 211 8.90 -5.31 37.67
C ASP A 211 10.31 -5.31 37.03
N GLY A 212 10.45 -4.83 35.80
CA GLY A 212 11.74 -4.77 35.10
C GLY A 212 12.21 -6.10 34.50
N SER A 213 11.32 -7.09 34.35
CA SER A 213 11.64 -8.32 33.62
C SER A 213 11.87 -8.04 32.13
N ALA A 214 13.04 -8.45 31.62
CA ALA A 214 13.37 -8.34 30.21
C ALA A 214 12.44 -9.23 29.36
N ALA A 215 12.07 -8.78 28.16
CA ALA A 215 11.31 -9.60 27.21
C ALA A 215 11.99 -10.97 27.01
N PRO A 216 11.23 -12.08 26.98
CA PRO A 216 11.78 -13.43 26.93
C PRO A 216 12.71 -13.59 25.73
N ARG A 217 13.88 -14.22 25.95
CA ARG A 217 14.82 -14.46 24.85
C ARG A 217 14.24 -15.57 23.96
N PRO A 218 14.55 -15.55 22.65
CA PRO A 218 14.11 -16.61 21.73
C PRO A 218 14.50 -18.01 22.21
N LEU A 219 15.68 -18.13 22.82
CA LEU A 219 16.16 -19.39 23.38
C LEU A 219 15.28 -19.85 24.56
N ASP A 220 14.93 -18.97 25.49
CA ASP A 220 14.05 -19.29 26.61
C ASP A 220 12.66 -19.79 26.11
N CYS A 221 12.14 -19.21 25.03
CA CYS A 221 10.90 -19.66 24.39
C CYS A 221 11.03 -21.07 23.80
N VAL A 222 12.18 -21.36 23.18
CA VAL A 222 12.47 -22.66 22.58
C VAL A 222 12.71 -23.72 23.65
N GLU A 223 13.47 -23.41 24.69
CA GLU A 223 13.68 -24.29 25.85
C GLU A 223 12.35 -24.70 26.48
N ALA A 224 11.48 -23.72 26.75
CA ALA A 224 10.14 -23.97 27.29
C ALA A 224 9.30 -24.87 26.38
N TRP A 225 9.39 -24.66 25.06
CA TRP A 225 8.68 -25.47 24.07
C TRP A 225 9.24 -26.90 23.97
N VAL A 226 10.57 -27.05 23.97
CA VAL A 226 11.26 -28.36 23.92
C VAL A 226 10.90 -29.15 25.17
N GLN A 227 10.95 -28.51 26.34
CA GLN A 227 10.53 -29.12 27.60
C GLN A 227 9.07 -29.56 27.55
N ALA A 228 8.16 -28.72 27.06
CA ALA A 228 6.74 -29.08 26.94
C ALA A 228 6.50 -30.24 25.96
N LYS A 229 7.27 -30.32 24.85
CA LYS A 229 7.22 -31.46 23.93
C LYS A 229 7.69 -32.74 24.61
N ASP A 230 8.79 -32.66 25.37
CA ASP A 230 9.31 -33.79 26.13
C ASP A 230 8.37 -34.23 27.26
N ASP A 231 7.72 -33.30 27.95
CA ASP A 231 6.71 -33.60 28.96
C ASP A 231 5.51 -34.34 28.36
N LEU A 232 5.05 -33.93 27.17
CA LEU A 232 3.99 -34.63 26.45
C LEU A 232 4.43 -36.03 26.01
N ARG A 233 5.67 -36.18 25.55
CA ARG A 233 6.25 -37.47 25.17
C ARG A 233 6.32 -38.42 26.37
N GLN A 234 6.88 -37.96 27.49
CA GLN A 234 6.98 -38.74 28.72
C GLN A 234 5.59 -39.11 29.28
N TRP A 235 4.64 -38.18 29.23
CA TRP A 235 3.27 -38.45 29.66
C TRP A 235 2.59 -39.53 28.82
N LEU A 236 2.81 -39.51 27.50
CA LEU A 236 2.29 -40.53 26.56
C LEU A 236 2.89 -41.92 26.78
N GLU A 237 4.13 -41.99 27.24
CA GLU A 237 4.81 -43.24 27.62
C GLU A 237 4.38 -43.74 29.02
N GLY A 238 3.81 -42.85 29.85
CA GLY A 238 3.29 -43.15 31.17
C GLY A 238 1.88 -43.73 31.18
N GLY A 239 1.47 -44.29 32.33
CA GLY A 239 0.19 -44.99 32.49
C GLY A 239 -1.04 -44.15 32.12
N ALA A 240 -1.09 -42.88 32.54
CA ALA A 240 -2.22 -42.00 32.24
C ALA A 240 -2.32 -41.64 30.74
N GLY A 241 -1.19 -41.44 30.06
CA GLY A 241 -1.18 -41.16 28.62
C GLY A 241 -1.53 -42.39 27.78
N LEU A 242 -1.05 -43.58 28.18
CA LEU A 242 -1.44 -44.86 27.58
C LEU A 242 -2.97 -45.06 27.67
N THR A 243 -3.58 -44.82 28.84
CA THR A 243 -5.03 -44.89 29.02
C THR A 243 -5.77 -43.92 28.08
N ALA A 244 -5.33 -42.67 27.99
CA ALA A 244 -5.95 -41.68 27.11
C ALA A 244 -5.84 -42.07 25.61
N VAL A 245 -4.70 -42.62 25.20
CA VAL A 245 -4.48 -43.10 23.82
C VAL A 245 -5.36 -44.29 23.50
N VAL A 246 -5.44 -45.28 24.41
CA VAL A 246 -6.31 -46.45 24.26
C VAL A 246 -7.77 -46.01 24.16
N ALA A 247 -8.22 -45.09 25.00
CA ALA A 247 -9.58 -44.55 24.91
C ALA A 247 -9.88 -43.91 23.54
N VAL A 248 -8.92 -43.20 22.95
CA VAL A 248 -9.04 -42.64 21.59
C VAL A 248 -9.11 -43.74 20.53
N GLU A 249 -8.25 -44.75 20.62
CA GLU A 249 -8.20 -45.88 19.68
C GLU A 249 -9.49 -46.73 19.76
N ASP A 250 -10.01 -46.97 20.96
CA ASP A 250 -11.26 -47.70 21.21
C ASP A 250 -12.48 -46.93 20.68
N GLU A 251 -12.56 -45.61 20.88
CA GLU A 251 -13.65 -44.79 20.33
C GLU A 251 -13.58 -44.74 18.79
N LEU A 252 -12.38 -44.72 18.19
CA LEU A 252 -12.20 -44.80 16.74
C LEU A 252 -12.64 -46.16 16.16
N GLU A 253 -12.43 -47.24 16.91
CA GLU A 253 -12.84 -48.60 16.54
C GLU A 253 -14.37 -48.76 16.64
N ARG A 254 -14.99 -48.26 17.71
CA ARG A 254 -16.45 -48.23 17.92
C ARG A 254 -17.19 -47.47 16.81
N LYS A 255 -16.54 -46.45 16.23
CA LYS A 255 -17.02 -45.65 15.10
C LYS A 255 -16.97 -46.34 13.73
N LYS A 256 -16.56 -47.61 13.66
CA LYS A 256 -16.84 -48.45 12.47
C LYS A 256 -18.35 -48.57 12.21
N ASP A 257 -19.18 -48.44 13.25
CA ASP A 257 -20.64 -48.33 13.11
C ASP A 257 -21.08 -46.87 12.90
N LYS A 258 -21.69 -46.59 11.73
CA LYS A 258 -22.18 -45.26 11.36
C LYS A 258 -23.32 -44.74 12.27
N ARG A 259 -23.93 -45.59 13.10
CA ARG A 259 -25.02 -45.22 14.04
C ARG A 259 -24.52 -44.57 15.32
N VAL A 260 -23.23 -44.66 15.59
CA VAL A 260 -22.60 -44.17 16.81
C VAL A 260 -22.30 -42.67 16.70
N LYS A 261 -22.83 -41.84 17.60
CA LYS A 261 -22.45 -40.41 17.78
C LYS A 261 -21.21 -40.30 18.68
N GLY A 262 -20.32 -39.32 18.44
CA GLY A 262 -18.98 -39.23 19.06
C GLY A 262 -17.88 -38.78 18.09
N LEU A 263 -16.63 -39.19 18.31
CA LEU A 263 -15.45 -38.75 17.57
C LEU A 263 -15.53 -39.01 16.05
N ARG A 264 -15.14 -38.04 15.22
CA ARG A 264 -15.09 -38.20 13.75
C ARG A 264 -13.81 -38.93 13.31
N ARG A 265 -13.97 -40.15 12.79
CA ARG A 265 -12.86 -41.03 12.38
C ARG A 265 -12.03 -40.45 11.24
N ASP A 266 -12.67 -39.74 10.30
CA ASP A 266 -12.05 -39.02 9.19
C ASP A 266 -11.15 -37.86 9.66
N VAL A 267 -11.43 -37.33 10.86
CA VAL A 267 -10.63 -36.29 11.53
C VAL A 267 -9.45 -36.95 12.24
N ILE A 268 -9.63 -37.83 13.23
CA ILE A 268 -8.51 -38.25 14.11
C ILE A 268 -7.72 -39.46 13.61
N GLY A 269 -8.32 -40.39 12.85
CA GLY A 269 -7.74 -41.71 12.57
C GLY A 269 -6.38 -41.71 11.85
N LYS A 270 -6.04 -40.62 11.15
CA LYS A 270 -4.74 -40.41 10.48
C LYS A 270 -3.80 -39.47 11.24
N HIS A 271 -4.28 -38.79 12.27
CA HIS A 271 -3.52 -37.74 12.98
C HIS A 271 -2.85 -38.27 14.25
N LEU A 272 -3.43 -39.26 14.94
CA LEU A 272 -2.80 -39.88 16.12
C LEU A 272 -1.46 -40.58 15.79
N PRO A 273 -1.33 -41.37 14.70
CA PRO A 273 -0.03 -41.91 14.28
C PRO A 273 0.97 -40.83 13.87
N ALA A 274 0.49 -39.71 13.32
CA ALA A 274 1.34 -38.57 12.96
C ALA A 274 1.91 -37.88 14.20
N LEU A 275 1.10 -37.71 15.26
CA LEU A 275 1.54 -37.21 16.56
C LEU A 275 2.63 -38.11 17.17
N LYS A 276 2.39 -39.43 17.24
CA LYS A 276 3.37 -40.39 17.79
C LYS A 276 4.70 -40.33 17.02
N ARG A 277 4.65 -40.30 15.68
CA ARG A 277 5.84 -40.19 14.82
C ARG A 277 6.58 -38.86 15.02
N TRP A 278 5.84 -37.77 15.21
CA TRP A 278 6.40 -36.43 15.41
C TRP A 278 7.09 -36.30 16.78
N LEU A 279 6.50 -36.85 17.84
CA LEU A 279 7.11 -36.89 19.17
C LEU A 279 8.38 -37.75 19.22
N ALA A 280 8.43 -38.83 18.44
CA ALA A 280 9.60 -39.71 18.34
C ALA A 280 10.74 -39.14 17.49
N GLY A 281 10.48 -38.07 16.72
CA GLY A 281 11.47 -37.45 15.84
C GLY A 281 12.09 -36.18 16.44
N PRO A 282 13.35 -35.85 16.07
CA PRO A 282 13.93 -34.54 16.35
C PRO A 282 13.27 -33.43 15.53
N ALA A 283 12.42 -33.77 14.54
CA ALA A 283 11.68 -32.83 13.73
C ALA A 283 10.61 -32.09 14.54
N LEU A 284 10.55 -30.78 14.36
CA LEU A 284 9.81 -29.86 15.22
C LEU A 284 8.53 -29.35 14.51
N ARG A 285 8.54 -29.32 13.18
CA ARG A 285 7.36 -29.44 12.30
C ARG A 285 7.55 -30.57 11.28
N SER A 286 6.44 -31.09 10.75
CA SER A 286 6.50 -31.98 9.58
C SER A 286 7.06 -31.17 8.40
N GLY A 287 8.23 -31.57 7.93
CA GLY A 287 9.04 -30.81 6.98
C GLY A 287 8.29 -30.36 5.71
N ARG A 288 8.86 -29.33 5.09
CA ARG A 288 8.44 -28.66 3.84
C ARG A 288 8.69 -29.53 2.59
N GLY A 289 8.40 -30.84 2.67
CA GLY A 289 8.59 -31.81 1.59
C GLY A 289 7.36 -32.68 1.37
N GLY A 290 6.47 -32.24 0.47
CA GLY A 290 5.38 -33.08 -0.07
C GLY A 290 3.96 -32.74 0.40
N GLY A 291 3.33 -31.77 -0.25
CA GLY A 291 1.88 -31.74 -0.55
C GLY A 291 0.84 -31.59 0.58
N ALA A 292 1.16 -31.85 1.84
CA ALA A 292 0.23 -31.65 2.96
C ALA A 292 0.57 -30.35 3.72
N LYS A 293 -0.43 -29.49 3.96
CA LYS A 293 -0.24 -28.27 4.77
C LYS A 293 0.30 -28.65 6.17
N PRO A 294 1.47 -28.13 6.61
CA PRO A 294 2.26 -28.65 7.73
C PRO A 294 1.54 -28.78 9.09
N ASP A 295 0.50 -27.99 9.34
CA ASP A 295 -0.15 -27.92 10.67
C ASP A 295 -1.49 -28.66 10.76
N THR A 296 -1.89 -29.36 9.70
CA THR A 296 -3.26 -29.90 9.61
C THR A 296 -3.54 -30.96 10.68
N TRP A 297 -2.58 -31.85 10.96
CA TRP A 297 -2.77 -32.89 11.97
C TRP A 297 -2.79 -32.31 13.38
N ALA A 298 -1.89 -31.38 13.68
CA ALA A 298 -1.78 -30.73 14.99
C ALA A 298 -3.06 -29.94 15.30
N LYS A 299 -3.46 -29.06 14.38
CA LYS A 299 -4.72 -28.29 14.48
C LYS A 299 -5.93 -29.19 14.69
N ASN A 300 -5.98 -30.34 14.01
CA ASN A 300 -7.12 -31.26 14.08
C ASN A 300 -7.16 -32.08 15.38
N LEU A 301 -6.10 -32.06 16.19
CA LEU A 301 -6.05 -32.70 17.52
C LEU A 301 -6.24 -31.69 18.67
N GLN A 302 -6.35 -30.39 18.38
CA GLN A 302 -6.57 -29.36 19.40
C GLN A 302 -8.06 -29.22 19.77
N VAL A 303 -8.32 -28.89 21.04
CA VAL A 303 -9.66 -28.78 21.63
C VAL A 303 -10.58 -27.83 20.85
N PRO A 304 -10.17 -26.60 20.46
CA PRO A 304 -11.08 -25.68 19.75
C PRO A 304 -11.57 -26.20 18.39
N HIS A 305 -10.75 -27.02 17.70
CA HIS A 305 -11.17 -27.66 16.45
C HIS A 305 -12.07 -28.85 16.72
N LEU A 306 -11.71 -29.69 17.69
CA LEU A 306 -12.46 -30.88 18.03
C LEU A 306 -13.84 -30.55 18.59
N GLU A 307 -14.01 -29.53 19.43
CA GLU A 307 -15.31 -29.11 19.96
C GLU A 307 -16.31 -28.76 18.85
N LYS A 308 -15.84 -28.10 17.78
CA LYS A 308 -16.68 -27.75 16.61
C LYS A 308 -17.11 -28.96 15.78
N HIS A 309 -16.38 -30.06 15.89
CA HIS A 309 -16.54 -31.24 15.03
C HIS A 309 -16.91 -32.51 15.80
N TRP A 310 -17.10 -32.41 17.12
CA TRP A 310 -17.52 -33.51 17.97
C TRP A 310 -19.03 -33.75 17.82
N ALA A 311 -19.42 -34.90 17.27
CA ALA A 311 -20.81 -35.13 16.86
C ALA A 311 -21.83 -35.19 18.02
N SER A 312 -21.37 -35.33 19.26
CA SER A 312 -22.19 -35.32 20.47
C SER A 312 -22.08 -34.03 21.30
N GLY A 313 -21.41 -32.99 20.78
CA GLY A 313 -21.24 -31.70 21.45
C GLY A 313 -20.01 -31.61 22.37
N ALA A 314 -19.67 -30.39 22.77
CA ALA A 314 -18.45 -30.07 23.53
C ALA A 314 -18.43 -30.65 24.95
N GLU A 315 -19.58 -30.70 25.64
CA GLU A 315 -19.68 -31.26 26.99
C GLU A 315 -19.36 -32.77 27.02
N ALA A 316 -19.87 -33.51 26.04
CA ALA A 316 -19.55 -34.92 25.87
C ALA A 316 -18.08 -35.16 25.50
N MET A 317 -17.44 -34.19 24.83
CA MET A 317 -16.01 -34.25 24.53
C MET A 317 -15.16 -34.02 25.79
N ARG A 318 -15.52 -33.06 26.65
CA ARG A 318 -14.75 -32.75 27.87
C ARG A 318 -14.79 -33.88 28.91
N SER A 319 -15.88 -34.67 28.91
CA SER A 319 -16.04 -35.85 29.74
C SER A 319 -15.44 -37.14 29.14
N PHE A 320 -14.83 -37.06 27.95
CA PHE A 320 -14.23 -38.21 27.29
C PHE A 320 -12.89 -38.58 27.95
N GLU A 321 -12.64 -39.86 28.19
CA GLU A 321 -11.43 -40.35 28.87
C GLU A 321 -10.13 -39.98 28.13
N GLY A 322 -10.16 -39.89 26.79
CA GLY A 322 -9.04 -39.41 25.99
C GLY A 322 -8.89 -37.88 25.92
N TYR A 323 -9.74 -37.09 26.59
CA TYR A 323 -9.72 -35.62 26.52
C TYR A 323 -8.38 -35.02 26.97
N ALA A 324 -7.75 -35.62 28.00
CA ALA A 324 -6.46 -35.15 28.53
C ALA A 324 -5.34 -35.12 27.47
N LEU A 325 -5.41 -35.99 26.45
CA LEU A 325 -4.47 -35.94 25.32
C LEU A 325 -4.67 -34.66 24.51
N PHE A 326 -5.91 -34.33 24.15
CA PHE A 326 -6.23 -33.16 23.34
C PHE A 326 -5.95 -31.86 24.09
N GLU A 327 -6.22 -31.83 25.40
CA GLU A 327 -5.90 -30.69 26.25
C GLU A 327 -4.39 -30.43 26.29
N ARG A 328 -3.57 -31.46 26.50
CA ARG A 328 -2.10 -31.33 26.51
C ARG A 328 -1.52 -30.95 25.16
N VAL A 329 -2.05 -31.51 24.07
CA VAL A 329 -1.69 -31.09 22.70
C VAL A 329 -2.06 -29.62 22.49
N THR A 330 -3.23 -29.19 22.95
CA THR A 330 -3.66 -27.78 22.86
C THR A 330 -2.75 -26.86 23.67
N ALA A 331 -2.42 -27.24 24.90
CA ALA A 331 -1.53 -26.47 25.77
C ALA A 331 -0.12 -26.31 25.18
N LEU A 332 0.43 -27.37 24.57
CA LEU A 332 1.74 -27.32 23.91
C LEU A 332 1.78 -26.27 22.77
N PHE A 333 0.78 -26.28 21.89
CA PHE A 333 0.71 -25.32 20.78
C PHE A 333 0.30 -23.93 21.24
N ALA A 334 -0.51 -23.80 22.30
CA ALA A 334 -0.83 -22.49 22.89
C ALA A 334 0.40 -21.83 23.53
N ALA A 335 1.27 -22.60 24.19
CA ALA A 335 2.53 -22.08 24.75
C ALA A 335 3.47 -21.58 23.64
N GLN A 336 3.51 -22.28 22.49
CA GLN A 336 4.23 -21.82 21.31
C GLN A 336 3.69 -20.48 20.79
N ASP A 337 2.37 -20.37 20.64
CA ASP A 337 1.71 -19.18 20.09
C ASP A 337 1.78 -17.97 21.06
N ALA A 338 1.98 -18.18 22.36
CA ALA A 338 2.09 -17.12 23.35
C ALA A 338 3.50 -16.49 23.44
N LEU A 339 4.55 -17.32 23.33
CA LEU A 339 5.93 -16.88 23.58
C LEU A 339 6.64 -16.38 22.31
N TRP A 340 6.37 -17.01 21.17
CA TRP A 340 7.05 -16.68 19.91
C TRP A 340 6.79 -15.25 19.40
N PRO A 341 5.55 -14.73 19.42
CA PRO A 341 5.29 -13.35 19.02
C PRO A 341 6.07 -12.34 19.87
N THR A 342 6.24 -12.62 21.16
CA THR A 342 7.00 -11.77 22.08
C THR A 342 8.49 -11.76 21.77
N ALA A 343 9.08 -12.92 21.45
CA ALA A 343 10.47 -13.00 21.00
C ALA A 343 10.71 -12.25 19.68
N ILE A 344 9.78 -12.38 18.73
CA ILE A 344 9.81 -11.67 17.43
C ILE A 344 9.62 -10.16 17.62
N ALA A 345 8.68 -9.74 18.46
CA ALA A 345 8.46 -8.33 18.82
C ALA A 345 9.72 -7.73 19.46
N SER A 346 10.35 -8.46 20.39
CA SER A 346 11.58 -8.05 21.05
C SER A 346 12.72 -7.82 20.06
N PHE A 347 12.92 -8.73 19.07
CA PHE A 347 13.86 -8.48 17.97
C PHE A 347 13.47 -7.28 17.13
N ALA A 348 12.20 -7.16 16.72
CA ALA A 348 11.72 -6.05 15.91
C ALA A 348 12.02 -4.68 16.56
N SER A 349 11.75 -4.55 17.86
CA SER A 349 12.04 -3.33 18.63
C SER A 349 13.54 -3.05 18.75
N ARG A 350 14.38 -4.08 18.99
CA ARG A 350 15.84 -3.91 19.00
C ARG A 350 16.37 -3.53 17.63
N ALA A 351 15.89 -4.19 16.59
CA ALA A 351 16.31 -3.97 15.22
C ALA A 351 16.11 -2.51 14.80
N ARG A 352 14.93 -1.95 15.09
CA ARG A 352 14.65 -0.54 14.84
C ARG A 352 15.65 0.37 15.57
N ARG A 353 15.79 0.22 16.89
CA ARG A 353 16.69 1.05 17.70
C ARG A 353 18.14 0.97 17.24
N HIS A 354 18.61 -0.23 16.89
CA HIS A 354 19.97 -0.44 16.44
C HIS A 354 20.19 0.18 15.06
N ILE A 355 19.27 -0.01 14.11
CA ILE A 355 19.34 0.60 12.77
C ILE A 355 19.37 2.13 12.90
N ASP A 356 18.48 2.72 13.69
CA ASP A 356 18.42 4.16 13.89
C ASP A 356 19.69 4.70 14.57
N ALA A 357 20.19 4.02 15.61
CA ALA A 357 21.43 4.40 16.29
C ALA A 357 22.65 4.32 15.37
N GLU A 358 22.75 3.27 14.56
CA GLU A 358 23.86 3.04 13.65
C GLU A 358 23.85 4.02 12.47
N LEU A 359 22.67 4.35 11.94
CA LEU A 359 22.49 5.42 10.97
C LEU A 359 23.01 6.74 11.53
N VAL A 360 22.61 7.14 12.75
CA VAL A 360 23.12 8.36 13.39
C VAL A 360 24.62 8.31 13.60
N ARG A 361 25.13 7.21 14.16
CA ARG A 361 26.57 7.04 14.46
C ARG A 361 27.44 7.18 13.21
N THR A 362 26.91 6.77 12.05
CA THR A 362 27.60 6.85 10.76
C THR A 362 27.32 8.14 9.99
N GLY A 363 26.59 9.10 10.59
CA GLY A 363 26.21 10.35 9.95
C GLY A 363 25.26 10.15 8.76
N ARG A 364 24.42 9.11 8.82
CA ARG A 364 23.50 8.70 7.75
C ARG A 364 22.06 8.80 8.20
N LEU A 365 21.16 9.00 7.24
CA LEU A 365 19.71 8.96 7.45
C LEU A 365 19.00 8.25 6.31
N THR A 366 17.89 7.58 6.64
CA THR A 366 16.92 7.14 5.63
C THR A 366 15.79 8.16 5.52
N TYR A 367 15.08 8.14 4.39
CA TYR A 367 13.93 9.01 4.16
C TYR A 367 12.80 8.82 5.19
N SER A 368 12.55 7.59 5.65
CA SER A 368 11.54 7.30 6.67
C SER A 368 11.94 7.90 8.03
N THR A 369 13.17 7.66 8.47
CA THR A 369 13.69 8.23 9.74
C THR A 369 13.65 9.76 9.70
N MET A 370 13.97 10.35 8.55
CA MET A 370 13.94 11.80 8.33
C MET A 370 12.54 12.39 8.55
N LEU A 371 11.52 11.79 7.95
CA LEU A 371 10.11 12.21 8.10
C LEU A 371 9.61 12.03 9.52
N SER A 372 9.89 10.88 10.15
CA SER A 372 9.52 10.61 11.53
C SER A 372 10.11 11.64 12.50
N ARG A 373 11.38 12.01 12.35
CA ARG A 373 12.02 13.04 13.20
C ARG A 373 11.39 14.42 13.04
N LEU A 374 11.06 14.81 11.81
CA LEU A 374 10.34 16.06 11.55
C LEU A 374 8.97 16.05 12.25
N ALA A 375 8.25 14.92 12.16
CA ALA A 375 6.97 14.73 12.82
C ALA A 375 7.07 14.77 14.34
N GLU A 376 7.99 14.01 14.94
CA GLU A 376 8.27 13.99 16.38
C GLU A 376 8.60 15.40 16.89
N ARG A 377 9.47 16.14 16.19
CA ARG A 377 9.85 17.48 16.60
C ARG A 377 8.68 18.46 16.59
N ILE A 378 7.86 18.44 15.54
CA ILE A 378 6.66 19.27 15.44
C ILE A 378 5.63 18.85 16.51
N ALA A 379 5.51 17.56 16.82
CA ALA A 379 4.63 17.05 17.86
C ALA A 379 5.09 17.46 19.28
N ASP A 380 6.40 17.42 19.56
CA ASP A 380 7.00 17.86 20.82
C ASP A 380 6.81 19.37 21.05
N GLU A 381 6.96 20.17 19.98
CA GLU A 381 6.64 21.59 19.98
C GLU A 381 5.15 21.85 20.25
N ALA A 382 4.27 20.95 19.80
CA ALA A 382 2.84 21.05 20.05
C ALA A 382 2.43 20.56 21.45
N SER A 383 3.14 19.59 22.03
CA SER A 383 2.84 19.00 23.35
C SER A 383 3.35 19.84 24.53
N THR A 384 4.40 20.63 24.31
CA THR A 384 4.91 21.64 25.27
C THR A 384 3.99 22.85 25.43
N ARG A 385 2.84 22.87 24.75
CA ARG A 385 1.76 23.86 24.95
C ARG A 385 1.09 23.62 26.31
N GLY A 386 1.16 24.61 27.19
CA GLY A 386 0.23 24.69 28.32
C GLY A 386 -1.23 24.76 27.83
N PRO A 387 -2.23 24.41 28.66
CA PRO A 387 -3.64 24.46 28.27
C PRO A 387 -4.05 25.86 27.82
N ARG A 388 -4.98 25.93 26.84
CA ARG A 388 -5.52 27.19 26.29
C ARG A 388 -5.89 28.15 27.44
N GLY A 389 -5.26 29.32 27.47
CA GLY A 389 -5.65 30.41 28.37
C GLY A 389 -7.04 30.97 28.01
N PRO A 390 -7.75 31.60 28.97
CA PRO A 390 -9.12 32.08 28.81
C PRO A 390 -9.32 33.19 27.76
N GLU A 391 -8.25 33.76 27.20
CA GLU A 391 -8.31 34.86 26.21
C GLU A 391 -8.09 34.43 24.75
N GLY A 392 -7.95 33.13 24.45
CA GLY A 392 -7.92 32.65 23.06
C GLY A 392 -6.69 33.04 22.25
N THR A 393 -5.65 33.62 22.88
CA THR A 393 -4.34 33.82 22.25
C THR A 393 -3.71 32.47 21.94
N LEU A 394 -3.46 32.23 20.64
CA LEU A 394 -2.67 31.08 20.16
C LEU A 394 -1.30 31.14 20.86
N GLY A 395 -0.95 30.13 21.64
CA GLY A 395 0.44 29.96 22.10
C GLY A 395 1.34 29.83 20.86
N SER A 396 2.51 30.47 20.88
CA SER A 396 3.47 30.42 19.77
C SER A 396 3.72 28.97 19.38
N ASP A 397 3.56 28.66 18.10
CA ASP A 397 4.00 27.36 17.60
C ASP A 397 5.51 27.25 17.81
N GLY A 398 6.05 26.04 17.86
CA GLY A 398 7.49 25.91 18.03
C GLY A 398 8.27 26.46 16.83
N PRO A 399 9.56 26.76 17.02
CA PRO A 399 10.37 27.51 16.06
C PRO A 399 10.42 26.86 14.68
N LEU A 400 10.41 25.52 14.60
CA LEU A 400 10.42 24.80 13.33
C LEU A 400 9.10 25.02 12.56
N THR A 401 7.97 24.91 13.26
CA THR A 401 6.64 25.12 12.69
C THR A 401 6.48 26.56 12.19
N GLU A 402 6.92 27.54 12.98
CA GLU A 402 6.88 28.96 12.60
C GLU A 402 7.79 29.24 11.40
N ALA A 403 8.99 28.65 11.36
CA ALA A 403 9.90 28.80 10.23
C ALA A 403 9.29 28.28 8.92
N ILE A 404 8.68 27.09 8.94
CA ILE A 404 8.00 26.54 7.74
C ILE A 404 6.82 27.43 7.33
N ARG A 405 6.00 27.86 8.28
CA ARG A 405 4.86 28.75 8.00
C ARG A 405 5.28 30.13 7.52
N SER A 406 6.41 30.67 7.95
CA SER A 406 6.92 31.96 7.48
C SER A 406 7.23 31.94 5.99
N ARG A 407 7.52 30.75 5.45
CA ARG A 407 7.90 30.53 4.06
C ARG A 407 6.74 30.19 3.13
N PHE A 408 5.75 29.45 3.61
CA PHE A 408 4.65 28.97 2.77
C PHE A 408 3.31 29.46 3.32
N ASP A 409 2.50 30.06 2.45
CA ASP A 409 1.14 30.50 2.78
C ASP A 409 0.10 29.44 2.42
N VAL A 410 0.44 28.58 1.46
CA VAL A 410 -0.45 27.57 0.89
C VAL A 410 0.32 26.27 0.69
N ALA A 411 -0.32 25.15 1.03
CA ALA A 411 0.08 23.81 0.60
C ALA A 411 -1.00 23.16 -0.27
N LEU A 412 -0.60 22.68 -1.46
CA LEU A 412 -1.39 21.83 -2.34
C LEU A 412 -0.76 20.45 -2.34
N VAL A 413 -1.53 19.43 -2.00
CA VAL A 413 -1.02 18.06 -1.88
C VAL A 413 -1.79 17.18 -2.83
N ASP A 414 -1.09 16.72 -3.86
CA ASP A 414 -1.58 15.77 -4.86
C ASP A 414 -1.31 14.34 -4.43
N GLU A 415 -2.11 13.41 -4.98
CA GLU A 415 -2.07 11.98 -4.66
C GLU A 415 -2.09 11.68 -3.16
N PHE A 416 -2.90 12.41 -2.40
CA PHE A 416 -2.92 12.32 -0.94
C PHE A 416 -3.24 10.91 -0.41
N GLN A 417 -3.94 10.09 -1.19
CA GLN A 417 -4.20 8.69 -0.84
C GLN A 417 -2.93 7.84 -0.68
N ASP A 418 -1.79 8.31 -1.20
CA ASP A 418 -0.49 7.63 -1.14
C ASP A 418 0.42 8.20 -0.04
N THR A 419 -0.14 9.01 0.86
CA THR A 419 0.52 9.58 2.05
C THR A 419 0.63 8.53 3.15
N ASP A 420 1.68 8.62 3.96
CA ASP A 420 1.89 7.76 5.14
C ASP A 420 1.47 8.44 6.46
N GLY A 421 1.45 7.66 7.54
CA GLY A 421 1.07 8.13 8.88
C GLY A 421 1.99 9.20 9.50
N ALA A 422 3.22 9.41 9.01
CA ALA A 422 4.10 10.48 9.51
C ALA A 422 3.86 11.81 8.80
N GLN A 423 3.59 11.74 7.50
CA GLN A 423 3.49 12.89 6.63
C GLN A 423 2.28 13.76 6.97
N TRP A 424 1.14 13.13 7.25
CA TRP A 424 -0.10 13.86 7.53
C TRP A 424 -0.08 14.69 8.82
N PRO A 425 0.36 14.17 9.98
CA PRO A 425 0.49 14.96 11.21
C PRO A 425 1.34 16.22 11.02
N VAL A 426 2.48 16.10 10.30
CA VAL A 426 3.34 17.25 9.97
C VAL A 426 2.58 18.28 9.16
N MET A 427 1.96 17.87 8.05
CA MET A 427 1.25 18.78 7.16
C MET A 427 0.07 19.46 7.86
N ARG A 428 -0.69 18.71 8.67
CA ARG A 428 -1.81 19.24 9.45
C ARG A 428 -1.32 20.26 10.48
N ALA A 429 -0.29 19.92 11.25
CA ALA A 429 0.27 20.83 12.25
C ALA A 429 0.76 22.14 11.64
N VAL A 430 1.38 22.09 10.45
CA VAL A 430 1.90 23.28 9.78
C VAL A 430 0.80 24.08 9.07
N PHE A 431 -0.11 23.44 8.32
CA PHE A 431 -0.97 24.14 7.36
C PHE A 431 -2.44 24.26 7.79
N SER A 432 -2.92 23.50 8.77
CA SER A 432 -4.25 23.71 9.36
C SER A 432 -4.23 24.88 10.38
N HIS A 433 -3.93 26.08 9.88
CA HIS A 433 -3.76 27.31 10.65
C HIS A 433 -4.65 28.45 10.09
N PRO A 434 -5.22 29.35 10.91
CA PRO A 434 -6.13 30.42 10.46
C PRO A 434 -5.59 31.32 9.32
N GLU A 435 -4.28 31.48 9.24
CA GLU A 435 -3.61 32.29 8.22
C GLU A 435 -3.04 31.48 7.05
N ARG A 436 -3.38 30.20 6.93
CA ARG A 436 -2.84 29.30 5.89
C ARG A 436 -3.97 28.66 5.11
N ARG A 437 -3.63 28.11 3.95
CA ARG A 437 -4.54 27.32 3.10
C ARG A 437 -3.96 25.94 2.88
N LEU A 438 -4.79 24.93 3.07
CA LEU A 438 -4.43 23.54 2.80
C LEU A 438 -5.42 22.95 1.81
N LEU A 439 -4.94 22.57 0.63
CA LEU A 439 -5.72 21.92 -0.41
C LEU A 439 -5.20 20.51 -0.60
N ILE A 440 -6.06 19.53 -0.37
CA ILE A 440 -5.76 18.11 -0.44
C ILE A 440 -6.51 17.54 -1.64
N ILE A 441 -5.80 16.88 -2.55
CA ILE A 441 -6.37 16.30 -3.76
C ILE A 441 -5.98 14.83 -3.80
N GLY A 442 -6.96 13.96 -3.98
CA GLY A 442 -6.71 12.53 -3.97
C GLY A 442 -7.92 11.70 -4.37
N ASP A 443 -7.72 10.39 -4.40
CA ASP A 443 -8.79 9.42 -4.60
C ASP A 443 -8.53 8.16 -3.75
N PRO A 444 -9.32 7.89 -2.71
CA PRO A 444 -9.10 6.72 -1.85
C PRO A 444 -9.29 5.42 -2.62
N LYS A 445 -10.04 5.44 -3.74
CA LYS A 445 -10.24 4.28 -4.63
C LYS A 445 -8.97 3.88 -5.37
N GLN A 446 -7.96 4.76 -5.40
CA GLN A 446 -6.68 4.56 -6.10
C GLN A 446 -5.49 4.32 -5.15
N ALA A 447 -5.73 4.13 -3.84
CA ALA A 447 -4.68 3.82 -2.86
C ALA A 447 -4.08 2.42 -3.09
N ILE A 448 -2.99 2.34 -3.87
CA ILE A 448 -2.36 1.06 -4.27
C ILE A 448 -0.90 0.92 -3.80
N TYR A 449 -0.36 1.93 -3.11
CA TYR A 449 1.04 1.97 -2.67
C TYR A 449 1.27 1.49 -1.22
N ALA A 450 0.40 0.65 -0.66
CA ALA A 450 0.55 0.10 0.70
C ALA A 450 1.93 -0.57 0.95
N PHE A 451 2.52 -1.18 -0.08
CA PHE A 451 3.88 -1.78 0.01
C PHE A 451 5.02 -0.75 0.22
N ARG A 452 4.72 0.55 0.07
CA ARG A 452 5.61 1.69 0.37
C ARG A 452 5.26 2.41 1.67
N GLY A 453 4.24 1.95 2.41
CA GLY A 453 3.83 2.56 3.68
C GLY A 453 2.67 3.55 3.58
N ALA A 454 2.10 3.75 2.38
CA ALA A 454 0.88 4.54 2.22
C ALA A 454 -0.30 3.89 2.97
N ASP A 455 -1.10 4.71 3.64
CA ASP A 455 -2.25 4.25 4.42
C ASP A 455 -3.51 5.03 4.05
N VAL A 456 -4.51 4.32 3.53
CA VAL A 456 -5.79 4.92 3.14
C VAL A 456 -6.54 5.52 4.33
N HIS A 457 -6.29 5.06 5.56
CA HIS A 457 -6.90 5.64 6.77
C HIS A 457 -6.44 7.08 6.98
N VAL A 458 -5.21 7.44 6.57
CA VAL A 458 -4.73 8.83 6.60
C VAL A 458 -5.58 9.74 5.71
N TYR A 459 -6.01 9.25 4.54
CA TYR A 459 -6.95 9.97 3.69
C TYR A 459 -8.31 10.16 4.37
N LEU A 460 -8.82 9.11 5.02
CA LEU A 460 -10.10 9.15 5.72
C LEU A 460 -10.06 10.17 6.88
N ASP A 461 -9.00 10.16 7.67
CA ASP A 461 -8.76 11.12 8.75
C ASP A 461 -8.70 12.56 8.22
N ALA A 462 -7.98 12.78 7.11
CA ALA A 462 -7.90 14.08 6.48
C ALA A 462 -9.27 14.55 5.96
N ALA A 463 -10.07 13.63 5.41
CA ALA A 463 -11.44 13.94 5.03
C ALA A 463 -12.25 14.36 6.27
N GLU A 464 -12.19 13.62 7.37
CA GLU A 464 -12.89 13.94 8.62
C GLU A 464 -12.62 15.34 9.15
N VAL A 465 -11.38 15.80 9.07
CA VAL A 465 -11.02 17.13 9.56
C VAL A 465 -11.18 18.26 8.54
N ALA A 466 -11.38 17.95 7.26
CA ALA A 466 -11.51 18.96 6.21
C ALA A 466 -12.77 19.84 6.41
N ASP A 467 -12.60 21.15 6.36
CA ASP A 467 -13.71 22.10 6.47
C ASP A 467 -14.65 22.02 5.27
N THR A 468 -14.08 21.79 4.08
CA THR A 468 -14.81 21.70 2.82
C THR A 468 -14.43 20.41 2.12
N ARG A 469 -15.44 19.66 1.68
CA ARG A 469 -15.27 18.50 0.82
C ARG A 469 -15.98 18.74 -0.50
N ALA A 470 -15.29 18.46 -1.59
CA ALA A 470 -15.86 18.50 -2.92
C ALA A 470 -15.41 17.27 -3.71
N THR A 471 -16.16 16.92 -4.74
CA THR A 471 -15.85 15.79 -5.61
C THR A 471 -15.86 16.23 -7.06
N MET A 472 -14.93 15.74 -7.86
CA MET A 472 -14.95 15.95 -9.31
C MET A 472 -15.73 14.83 -10.00
N ARG A 473 -16.85 15.17 -10.66
CA ARG A 473 -17.76 14.15 -11.23
C ARG A 473 -17.67 13.95 -12.74
N THR A 474 -16.83 14.69 -13.46
CA THR A 474 -16.70 14.57 -14.93
C THR A 474 -15.39 13.92 -15.33
N ASN A 475 -15.44 12.80 -16.04
CA ASN A 475 -14.29 12.10 -16.63
C ASN A 475 -13.98 12.66 -18.04
N TRP A 476 -12.77 13.18 -18.20
CA TRP A 476 -12.27 13.79 -19.42
C TRP A 476 -11.29 12.89 -20.19
N ARG A 477 -11.14 11.62 -19.79
CA ARG A 477 -10.17 10.70 -20.40
C ARG A 477 -10.82 9.62 -21.27
N SER A 478 -12.01 9.15 -20.91
CA SER A 478 -12.64 7.97 -21.48
C SER A 478 -13.95 8.29 -22.19
N ASP A 479 -14.34 7.42 -23.12
CA ASP A 479 -15.62 7.52 -23.84
C ASP A 479 -16.79 7.14 -22.93
N ARG A 480 -17.97 7.70 -23.20
CA ARG A 480 -19.20 7.45 -22.41
C ARG A 480 -19.48 5.97 -22.24
N ALA A 481 -19.39 5.18 -23.31
CA ALA A 481 -19.68 3.75 -23.26
C ALA A 481 -18.79 2.98 -22.25
N PHE A 482 -17.53 3.38 -22.09
CA PHE A 482 -16.63 2.79 -21.10
C PHE A 482 -16.95 3.28 -19.69
N VAL A 483 -17.17 4.59 -19.53
CA VAL A 483 -17.52 5.19 -18.23
C VAL A 483 -18.82 4.58 -17.69
N ASP A 484 -19.84 4.42 -18.53
CA ASP A 484 -21.12 3.81 -18.14
C ASP A 484 -20.95 2.34 -17.75
N ALA A 485 -20.11 1.58 -18.46
CA ALA A 485 -19.80 0.20 -18.10
C ALA A 485 -19.11 0.11 -16.72
N MET A 486 -18.17 1.02 -16.42
CA MET A 486 -17.50 1.08 -15.12
C MET A 486 -18.45 1.50 -13.99
N ASN A 487 -19.31 2.50 -14.24
CA ASN A 487 -20.34 2.92 -13.30
C ASN A 487 -21.31 1.76 -12.97
N HIS A 488 -21.63 0.93 -13.96
CA HIS A 488 -22.50 -0.24 -13.77
C HIS A 488 -21.79 -1.38 -13.03
N LEU A 489 -20.53 -1.66 -13.36
CA LEU A 489 -19.75 -2.72 -12.74
C LEU A 489 -19.53 -2.46 -11.24
N TRP A 490 -19.13 -1.23 -10.91
CA TRP A 490 -18.81 -0.87 -9.53
C TRP A 490 -20.05 -0.53 -8.71
N ALA A 491 -21.01 0.19 -9.28
CA ALA A 491 -22.26 0.65 -8.65
C ALA A 491 -22.07 1.42 -7.32
N GLU A 492 -22.61 2.63 -7.23
CA GLU A 492 -22.57 3.44 -6.00
C GLU A 492 -23.34 2.73 -4.87
N GLY A 493 -22.76 2.65 -3.67
CA GLY A 493 -23.32 1.95 -2.52
C GLY A 493 -23.17 0.43 -2.53
N SER A 494 -22.41 -0.15 -3.47
CA SER A 494 -22.23 -1.61 -3.56
C SER A 494 -21.32 -2.20 -2.47
N GLY A 495 -20.57 -1.36 -1.75
CA GLY A 495 -19.52 -1.82 -0.83
C GLY A 495 -18.32 -2.44 -1.55
N ALA A 496 -18.13 -2.12 -2.83
CA ALA A 496 -17.09 -2.71 -3.70
C ALA A 496 -15.65 -2.68 -3.14
N PHE A 497 -15.33 -1.72 -2.27
CA PHE A 497 -13.99 -1.53 -1.72
C PHE A 497 -13.80 -2.18 -0.33
N ASP A 498 -14.80 -2.89 0.21
CA ASP A 498 -14.75 -3.59 1.50
C ASP A 498 -14.28 -2.72 2.68
N LEU A 499 -14.43 -1.40 2.53
CA LEU A 499 -14.14 -0.36 3.51
C LEU A 499 -15.39 0.49 3.66
N SER A 500 -15.99 0.51 4.85
CA SER A 500 -17.25 1.23 5.13
C SER A 500 -17.24 2.72 4.77
N HIS A 501 -16.04 3.30 4.62
CA HIS A 501 -15.83 4.72 4.37
C HIS A 501 -15.33 5.03 2.95
N VAL A 502 -15.12 4.02 2.10
CA VAL A 502 -14.72 4.19 0.69
C VAL A 502 -15.82 3.63 -0.20
N ASP A 503 -16.59 4.52 -0.81
CA ASP A 503 -17.64 4.16 -1.76
C ASP A 503 -17.26 4.54 -3.20
N TYR A 504 -17.85 3.86 -4.17
CA TYR A 504 -17.72 4.22 -5.56
C TYR A 504 -18.56 5.45 -5.89
N VAL A 505 -17.91 6.58 -6.14
CA VAL A 505 -18.61 7.79 -6.60
C VAL A 505 -18.79 7.73 -8.12
N LYS A 506 -20.07 7.76 -8.55
CA LYS A 506 -20.43 7.79 -9.97
C LYS A 506 -19.90 9.04 -10.66
N VAL A 507 -19.31 8.88 -11.85
CA VAL A 507 -18.83 9.97 -12.71
C VAL A 507 -19.52 9.95 -14.08
N GLY A 508 -19.74 11.12 -14.67
CA GLY A 508 -20.19 11.28 -16.05
C GLY A 508 -19.01 11.41 -17.02
N ALA A 509 -19.17 11.01 -18.28
CA ALA A 509 -18.22 11.35 -19.33
C ALA A 509 -18.37 12.82 -19.76
N ALA A 510 -17.29 13.43 -20.23
CA ALA A 510 -17.31 14.78 -20.77
C ALA A 510 -18.32 14.92 -21.92
N PRO A 511 -18.95 16.10 -22.12
CA PRO A 511 -20.02 16.27 -23.12
C PRO A 511 -19.64 15.91 -24.56
N ASN A 512 -18.36 16.00 -24.91
CA ASN A 512 -17.82 15.69 -26.24
C ASN A 512 -17.28 14.25 -26.36
N HIS A 513 -17.55 13.38 -25.40
CA HIS A 513 -17.06 11.98 -25.35
C HIS A 513 -18.17 10.94 -25.58
N ASP A 514 -19.28 11.35 -26.21
CA ASP A 514 -20.41 10.47 -26.51
C ASP A 514 -20.08 9.45 -27.61
N GLU A 515 -19.29 9.88 -28.60
CA GLU A 515 -18.85 9.02 -29.70
C GLU A 515 -17.57 8.26 -29.33
N SER A 516 -17.48 7.03 -29.83
CA SER A 516 -16.28 6.19 -29.63
C SER A 516 -15.09 6.79 -30.38
N ARG A 517 -13.97 6.99 -29.68
CA ARG A 517 -12.69 7.39 -30.28
C ARG A 517 -11.91 6.20 -30.84
N ILE A 518 -12.51 5.01 -30.84
CA ILE A 518 -12.02 3.81 -31.52
C ILE A 518 -13.13 3.30 -32.44
N ARG A 519 -12.80 3.01 -33.70
CA ARG A 519 -13.75 2.48 -34.70
C ARG A 519 -13.17 1.27 -35.41
N GLN A 520 -14.03 0.57 -36.17
CA GLN A 520 -13.68 -0.64 -36.90
C GLN A 520 -13.09 -1.74 -36.00
N LEU A 521 -13.55 -1.83 -34.75
CA LEU A 521 -13.14 -2.91 -33.86
C LEU A 521 -13.56 -4.26 -34.47
N PRO A 522 -12.64 -5.22 -34.64
CA PRO A 522 -12.98 -6.52 -35.20
C PRO A 522 -14.03 -7.22 -34.32
N SER A 523 -14.96 -7.95 -34.92
CA SER A 523 -15.90 -8.78 -34.16
C SER A 523 -15.22 -10.06 -33.65
N ARG A 524 -15.87 -10.76 -32.72
CA ARG A 524 -15.54 -12.13 -32.33
C ARG A 524 -16.61 -13.08 -32.84
N GLY A 525 -16.40 -13.61 -34.04
CA GLY A 525 -17.47 -14.29 -34.78
C GLY A 525 -18.65 -13.33 -34.97
N ASP A 526 -19.83 -13.74 -34.51
CA ASP A 526 -21.06 -12.95 -34.62
C ASP A 526 -21.22 -11.88 -33.54
N ARG A 527 -20.30 -11.81 -32.57
CA ARG A 527 -20.39 -10.85 -31.46
C ARG A 527 -19.60 -9.57 -31.77
N PRO A 528 -20.25 -8.39 -31.83
CA PRO A 528 -19.52 -7.13 -32.00
C PRO A 528 -18.70 -6.82 -30.75
N SER A 529 -17.53 -6.22 -30.93
CA SER A 529 -16.71 -5.77 -29.80
C SER A 529 -17.37 -4.62 -29.04
N ARG A 530 -17.14 -4.57 -27.74
CA ARG A 530 -17.69 -3.57 -26.81
C ARG A 530 -16.57 -2.78 -26.14
N ALA A 531 -16.91 -1.61 -25.60
CA ALA A 531 -15.96 -0.78 -24.85
C ALA A 531 -15.40 -1.47 -23.60
N PHE A 532 -16.13 -2.45 -23.05
CA PHE A 532 -15.71 -3.28 -21.94
C PHE A 532 -16.13 -4.74 -22.17
N GLU A 533 -15.19 -5.68 -22.03
CA GLU A 533 -15.43 -7.12 -22.20
C GLU A 533 -14.83 -7.90 -21.01
N LEU A 534 -15.63 -8.77 -20.39
CA LEU A 534 -15.15 -9.74 -19.41
C LEU A 534 -14.95 -11.10 -20.07
N ARG A 535 -13.78 -11.70 -19.85
CA ARG A 535 -13.37 -12.97 -20.45
C ARG A 535 -13.15 -14.01 -19.35
N TRP A 536 -14.01 -15.02 -19.33
CA TRP A 536 -13.91 -16.11 -18.37
C TRP A 536 -13.09 -17.27 -18.93
N LEU A 537 -12.19 -17.82 -18.12
CA LEU A 537 -11.38 -18.98 -18.47
C LEU A 537 -11.68 -20.13 -17.51
N ASP A 538 -12.24 -21.19 -18.05
CA ASP A 538 -12.47 -22.46 -17.35
C ASP A 538 -11.77 -23.61 -18.08
N GLY A 539 -11.78 -24.80 -17.48
CA GLY A 539 -11.12 -25.95 -18.10
C GLY A 539 -11.85 -26.52 -19.33
N GLU A 540 -13.11 -26.12 -19.59
CA GLU A 540 -13.77 -26.39 -20.88
C GLU A 540 -13.17 -25.49 -21.98
N THR A 541 -12.97 -24.20 -21.69
CA THR A 541 -12.30 -23.22 -22.56
C THR A 541 -10.86 -23.62 -22.86
N LEU A 542 -10.18 -24.21 -21.89
CA LEU A 542 -8.79 -24.68 -22.02
C LEU A 542 -8.66 -26.15 -22.48
N GLN A 543 -9.78 -26.82 -22.77
CA GLN A 543 -9.83 -28.23 -23.19
C GLN A 543 -9.09 -29.19 -22.25
N THR A 544 -9.07 -28.91 -20.94
CA THR A 544 -8.38 -29.73 -19.93
C THR A 544 -9.22 -30.92 -19.45
N GLY A 545 -10.44 -31.08 -19.95
CA GLY A 545 -11.37 -32.15 -19.54
C GLY A 545 -11.93 -32.00 -18.12
N THR A 546 -11.73 -30.84 -17.48
CA THR A 546 -12.16 -30.53 -16.11
C THR A 546 -12.84 -29.16 -16.08
N ARG A 547 -13.77 -28.89 -15.15
CA ARG A 547 -14.35 -27.53 -15.00
C ARG A 547 -13.35 -26.51 -14.47
N THR A 548 -12.32 -26.95 -13.75
CA THR A 548 -11.27 -26.08 -13.21
C THR A 548 -10.06 -26.04 -14.13
N VAL A 549 -9.52 -24.83 -14.33
CA VAL A 549 -8.17 -24.65 -14.90
C VAL A 549 -7.19 -25.35 -13.96
N GLY A 550 -6.52 -26.42 -14.44
CA GLY A 550 -5.74 -27.35 -13.61
C GLY A 550 -4.81 -26.70 -12.58
N SER A 551 -3.56 -26.40 -12.96
CA SER A 551 -2.62 -25.73 -12.06
C SER A 551 -2.73 -24.20 -12.19
N LYS A 552 -2.38 -23.47 -11.11
CA LYS A 552 -2.28 -22.00 -11.12
C LYS A 552 -1.37 -21.49 -12.25
N ASP A 553 -0.28 -22.21 -12.50
CA ASP A 553 0.70 -21.87 -13.53
C ASP A 553 0.10 -21.95 -14.94
N LEU A 554 -0.63 -23.04 -15.25
CA LEU A 554 -1.32 -23.22 -16.52
C LEU A 554 -2.34 -22.10 -16.77
N GLY A 555 -3.13 -21.75 -15.74
CA GLY A 555 -4.11 -20.67 -15.88
C GLY A 555 -3.49 -19.30 -16.12
N GLN A 556 -2.37 -19.00 -15.46
CA GLN A 556 -1.64 -17.75 -15.69
C GLN A 556 -1.02 -17.68 -17.08
N ASP A 557 -0.44 -18.79 -17.57
CA ASP A 557 0.12 -18.83 -18.93
C ASP A 557 -0.97 -18.72 -20.01
N ALA A 558 -2.10 -19.41 -19.82
CA ALA A 558 -3.23 -19.32 -20.74
C ALA A 558 -3.84 -17.92 -20.80
N ALA A 559 -4.00 -17.24 -19.66
CA ALA A 559 -4.45 -15.85 -19.62
C ALA A 559 -3.48 -14.91 -20.34
N ALA A 560 -2.17 -15.12 -20.16
CA ALA A 560 -1.15 -14.33 -20.84
C ALA A 560 -1.16 -14.55 -22.37
N HIS A 561 -1.31 -15.80 -22.80
CA HIS A 561 -1.44 -16.15 -24.22
C HIS A 561 -2.69 -15.50 -24.84
N LEU A 562 -3.82 -15.53 -24.15
CA LEU A 562 -5.06 -14.91 -24.63
C LEU A 562 -4.97 -13.39 -24.72
N ALA A 563 -4.31 -12.73 -23.77
CA ALA A 563 -4.04 -11.30 -23.87
C ALA A 563 -3.19 -10.97 -25.10
N ALA A 564 -2.20 -11.80 -25.42
CA ALA A 564 -1.36 -11.64 -26.62
C ALA A 564 -2.16 -11.86 -27.91
N LEU A 565 -2.99 -12.89 -27.98
CA LEU A 565 -3.90 -13.13 -29.10
C LEU A 565 -4.90 -11.99 -29.30
N GLU A 566 -5.36 -11.38 -28.20
CA GLU A 566 -6.25 -10.23 -28.27
C GLU A 566 -5.56 -9.01 -28.86
N ALA A 567 -4.32 -8.74 -28.46
CA ALA A 567 -3.53 -7.66 -29.05
C ALA A 567 -3.35 -7.87 -30.57
N VAL A 568 -2.98 -9.07 -31.00
CA VAL A 568 -2.88 -9.41 -32.44
C VAL A 568 -4.21 -9.21 -33.15
N ARG A 569 -5.31 -9.71 -32.58
CA ARG A 569 -6.66 -9.56 -33.16
C ARG A 569 -7.00 -8.09 -33.40
N LEU A 570 -6.72 -7.21 -32.44
CA LEU A 570 -6.99 -5.77 -32.55
C LEU A 570 -6.09 -5.10 -33.61
N LEU A 571 -4.81 -5.45 -33.68
CA LEU A 571 -3.84 -4.88 -34.62
C LEU A 571 -4.10 -5.31 -36.08
N GLU A 572 -4.46 -6.58 -36.28
CA GLU A 572 -4.74 -7.14 -37.60
C GLU A 572 -6.15 -6.80 -38.10
N GLY A 573 -7.12 -6.64 -37.18
CA GLY A 573 -8.53 -6.49 -37.48
C GLY A 573 -8.98 -5.11 -37.99
N GLY A 574 -8.05 -4.24 -38.40
CA GLY A 574 -8.36 -2.96 -39.04
C GLY A 574 -8.87 -1.86 -38.11
N ALA A 575 -8.75 -2.03 -36.79
CA ALA A 575 -9.18 -1.01 -35.83
C ALA A 575 -8.43 0.31 -36.06
N GLU A 576 -9.16 1.42 -35.91
CA GLU A 576 -8.64 2.77 -36.01
C GLU A 576 -8.91 3.54 -34.72
N ILE A 577 -7.97 4.39 -34.33
CA ILE A 577 -8.03 5.24 -33.16
C ILE A 577 -7.98 6.72 -33.58
N PHE A 578 -8.80 7.53 -32.94
CA PHE A 578 -8.82 8.98 -33.10
C PHE A 578 -7.80 9.60 -32.14
N THR A 579 -6.76 10.21 -32.70
CA THR A 579 -5.70 10.86 -31.91
C THR A 579 -5.60 12.34 -32.26
N ALA A 580 -5.66 13.18 -31.22
CA ALA A 580 -5.16 14.56 -31.25
C ALA A 580 -3.90 14.58 -30.38
N ARG A 581 -2.69 14.62 -30.98
CA ARG A 581 -1.46 14.52 -30.19
C ARG A 581 -1.09 15.83 -29.49
N SER A 582 -1.73 16.93 -29.88
CA SER A 582 -1.69 18.22 -29.19
C SER A 582 -2.99 19.00 -29.43
N ALA A 583 -3.20 20.10 -28.69
CA ALA A 583 -4.34 21.00 -28.92
C ALA A 583 -4.25 21.76 -30.26
N GLU A 584 -3.08 21.75 -30.90
CA GLU A 584 -2.78 22.46 -32.15
C GLU A 584 -2.75 21.51 -33.37
N GLU A 585 -2.69 20.20 -33.15
CA GLU A 585 -2.73 19.20 -34.21
C GLU A 585 -4.17 18.86 -34.60
N GLU A 586 -4.41 18.81 -35.92
CA GLU A 586 -5.68 18.38 -36.46
C GLU A 586 -5.93 16.91 -36.09
N ALA A 587 -7.03 16.65 -35.39
CA ALA A 587 -7.33 15.33 -34.89
C ALA A 587 -7.63 14.37 -36.06
N THR A 588 -6.91 13.26 -36.12
CA THR A 588 -6.99 12.32 -37.25
C THR A 588 -7.25 10.89 -36.79
N TRP A 589 -7.96 10.15 -37.65
CA TRP A 589 -8.10 8.71 -37.52
C TRP A 589 -6.85 8.03 -38.06
N SER A 590 -6.28 7.13 -37.27
CA SER A 590 -5.13 6.33 -37.69
C SER A 590 -5.30 4.87 -37.29
N ARG A 591 -4.70 3.97 -38.06
CA ARG A 591 -4.72 2.54 -37.74
C ARG A 591 -4.04 2.29 -36.39
N LEU A 592 -4.66 1.44 -35.57
CA LEU A 592 -4.15 1.02 -34.27
C LEU A 592 -2.73 0.44 -34.41
N ARG A 593 -1.83 0.86 -33.52
CA ARG A 593 -0.43 0.42 -33.47
C ARG A 593 -0.15 -0.26 -32.13
N PRO A 594 0.95 -1.03 -32.01
CA PRO A 594 1.31 -1.66 -30.73
C PRO A 594 1.40 -0.66 -29.56
N GLY A 595 1.82 0.58 -29.82
CA GLY A 595 1.90 1.63 -28.81
C GLY A 595 0.55 2.11 -28.24
N ASP A 596 -0.56 1.79 -28.90
CA ASP A 596 -1.92 2.14 -28.45
C ASP A 596 -2.53 1.06 -27.53
N ILE A 597 -1.84 -0.06 -27.33
CA ILE A 597 -2.31 -1.21 -26.53
C ILE A 597 -1.47 -1.32 -25.26
N ALA A 598 -2.14 -1.33 -24.10
CA ALA A 598 -1.51 -1.61 -22.81
C ALA A 598 -2.08 -2.89 -22.19
N VAL A 599 -1.20 -3.75 -21.67
CA VAL A 599 -1.59 -4.94 -20.89
C VAL A 599 -1.19 -4.73 -19.44
N LEU A 600 -2.18 -4.54 -18.57
CA LEU A 600 -1.97 -4.35 -17.14
C LEU A 600 -1.90 -5.71 -16.42
N VAL A 601 -0.86 -5.90 -15.62
CA VAL A 601 -0.61 -7.13 -14.86
C VAL A 601 -0.18 -6.80 -13.43
N ARG A 602 -0.36 -7.74 -12.50
CA ARG A 602 -0.04 -7.54 -11.08
C ARG A 602 1.43 -7.82 -10.75
N THR A 603 2.08 -8.72 -11.48
CA THR A 603 3.45 -9.15 -11.18
C THR A 603 4.36 -9.12 -12.41
N ASN A 604 5.67 -8.97 -12.17
CA ASN A 604 6.68 -9.05 -13.23
C ASN A 604 6.72 -10.42 -13.91
N ASP A 605 6.38 -11.49 -13.20
CA ASP A 605 6.24 -12.84 -13.79
C ASP A 605 5.11 -12.86 -14.84
N GLN A 606 3.94 -12.29 -14.52
CA GLN A 606 2.83 -12.16 -15.46
C GLN A 606 3.22 -11.29 -16.67
N ALA A 607 3.93 -10.18 -16.46
CA ALA A 607 4.43 -9.34 -17.55
C ALA A 607 5.37 -10.13 -18.48
N SER A 608 6.28 -10.92 -17.89
CA SER A 608 7.23 -11.75 -18.63
C SER A 608 6.53 -12.84 -19.45
N ARG A 609 5.45 -13.43 -18.93
CA ARG A 609 4.62 -14.40 -19.67
C ARG A 609 3.91 -13.76 -20.86
N VAL A 610 3.26 -12.60 -20.66
CA VAL A 610 2.59 -11.88 -21.75
C VAL A 610 3.60 -11.50 -22.83
N ARG A 611 4.74 -10.92 -22.44
CA ARG A 611 5.82 -10.56 -23.37
C ARG A 611 6.32 -11.76 -24.17
N ARG A 612 6.56 -12.90 -23.53
CA ARG A 612 6.97 -14.13 -24.23
C ARG A 612 5.99 -14.55 -25.32
N HIS A 613 4.68 -14.45 -25.06
CA HIS A 613 3.66 -14.78 -26.05
C HIS A 613 3.55 -13.72 -27.15
N LEU A 614 3.65 -12.42 -26.83
CA LEU A 614 3.70 -11.34 -27.82
C LEU A 614 4.93 -11.47 -28.74
N ASP A 615 6.12 -11.75 -28.17
CA ASP A 615 7.36 -11.94 -28.91
C ASP A 615 7.25 -13.12 -29.90
N ARG A 616 6.63 -14.23 -29.48
CA ARG A 616 6.36 -15.40 -30.36
C ARG A 616 5.39 -15.07 -31.50
N LEU A 617 4.49 -14.12 -31.28
CA LEU A 617 3.51 -13.64 -32.27
C LEU A 617 4.07 -12.47 -33.10
N GLY A 618 5.33 -12.06 -32.89
CA GLY A 618 5.97 -10.96 -33.63
C GLY A 618 5.46 -9.57 -33.25
N VAL A 619 4.78 -9.40 -32.11
CA VAL A 619 4.29 -8.10 -31.63
C VAL A 619 5.36 -7.45 -30.74
N PRO A 620 5.90 -6.28 -31.11
CA PRO A 620 6.87 -5.59 -30.26
C PRO A 620 6.21 -5.13 -28.97
N SER A 621 6.87 -5.39 -27.83
CA SER A 621 6.35 -5.06 -26.52
C SER A 621 7.44 -4.53 -25.59
N VAL A 622 7.05 -3.67 -24.64
CA VAL A 622 7.92 -3.18 -23.57
C VAL A 622 7.28 -3.45 -22.22
N SER A 623 8.09 -3.81 -21.23
CA SER A 623 7.64 -4.06 -19.86
C SER A 623 8.48 -3.25 -18.90
N ALA A 624 7.85 -2.60 -17.91
CA ALA A 624 8.56 -1.95 -16.80
C ALA A 624 9.19 -3.03 -15.90
N GLY A 625 10.39 -3.50 -16.27
CA GLY A 625 11.15 -4.50 -15.51
C GLY A 625 12.05 -3.87 -14.47
N ARG A 626 12.31 -4.59 -13.37
CA ARG A 626 13.38 -4.28 -12.39
C ARG A 626 14.69 -5.04 -12.66
N GLY A 627 14.76 -5.80 -13.75
CA GLY A 627 15.97 -6.53 -14.11
C GLY A 627 17.11 -5.56 -14.35
N THR A 628 18.26 -5.81 -13.73
CA THR A 628 19.45 -5.01 -14.00
C THR A 628 20.13 -5.54 -15.26
N VAL A 629 20.97 -4.71 -15.91
CA VAL A 629 21.82 -5.20 -17.01
C VAL A 629 22.71 -6.37 -16.54
N MET A 630 23.02 -6.43 -15.23
CA MET A 630 23.81 -7.49 -14.62
C MET A 630 23.11 -8.86 -14.64
N ASP A 631 21.79 -8.89 -14.62
CA ASP A 631 21.00 -10.12 -14.69
C ASP A 631 20.79 -10.62 -16.13
N SER A 632 21.33 -9.88 -17.12
CA SER A 632 21.14 -10.20 -18.52
C SER A 632 22.19 -11.20 -19.05
N PRO A 633 21.85 -12.02 -20.05
CA PRO A 633 22.83 -12.86 -20.75
C PRO A 633 23.99 -12.08 -21.36
N VAL A 634 23.83 -10.77 -21.58
CA VAL A 634 24.87 -9.87 -22.09
C VAL A 634 26.02 -9.74 -21.09
N LEU A 635 25.79 -9.84 -19.78
CA LEU A 635 26.88 -9.83 -18.80
C LEU A 635 27.80 -11.03 -19.00
N GLY A 636 27.23 -12.22 -19.27
CA GLY A 636 28.02 -13.41 -19.58
C GLY A 636 28.87 -13.26 -20.85
N TRP A 637 28.44 -12.41 -21.79
CA TRP A 637 29.22 -12.07 -22.99
C TRP A 637 30.25 -10.95 -22.74
N LEU A 638 29.95 -9.97 -21.87
CA LEU A 638 30.87 -8.88 -21.51
C LEU A 638 31.97 -9.32 -20.53
N CYS A 639 31.72 -10.36 -19.72
CA CYS A 639 32.67 -10.93 -18.77
C CYS A 639 33.49 -12.10 -19.35
N ALA A 640 33.22 -12.50 -20.59
CA ALA A 640 33.98 -13.51 -21.34
C ALA A 640 34.92 -12.81 -22.34
#